data_AF-W1EWL2-F1
#
_entry.id   AF-W1EWL2-F1
#
_cell.length_a   1.000
_cell.length_b   1.000
_cell.length_c   1.000
_cell.angle_alpha   90.00
_cell.angle_beta   90.00
_cell.angle_gamma   90.00
#
_symmetry.space_group_name_H-M   'P 1'
#
loop_
_entity.id
_entity.type
_entity.pdbx_description
1 polymer ?
#
loop_
_entity_poly.entity_id
_entity_poly.type
_entity_poly.pdbx_seq_one_letter_code
_entity_poly.pdbx_strand_id
1 'polypeptide(L)'
;MSKTFARSSLCALTMTIMTAHAAEPPTNLDKPEGRLDIIAWPGYIERGQTDKQYDWVTQFEKETGCAVNVKTAATSDEMVSLMTKGGYDLVTASGDASLRLIMGKRVQPINTALIPNWKTLDPRVVKGDWFNVGGKVYGTPYQWGPNLLMYNTKTFPTPPDSWQVVFVEQNLPDGKSNKGRVQAYDGPIYIADAALFVKATQPQLGISDPYQLTEEQYQAVLKVLRAQHSLIHRYWHDTTVQMSDFKNEGVVASSAWPYQANALKAEGQPVATVFPKEGVTGWADTTMLHSEAKHPVCAYKWMNWSLTPKVQGDVAAWFGSLPVVPEGCKASPLLGEKGCETNGFNYFDKIAFWKNAYSRRGQVCSLQSLDAGLHCHYGRSLTSLGCFMTYAVEFDNVSRLYGDVRAVDGVSIAIKDGEFFSMLGPSGSGKTTCLRLIAGFEQLSGGAISIFGKPASNLPPWERDVNTVFQDYALFPHMSILDNVAYGLMVKGVNKKQRHAMAQEALEKVALGFVQQRKPSQLSGGQRQRVAIARALVNEPRVLLLDEPLGALDLKLREQMQLELKKLQQSLGITFIFVTHDQGEALSMSDRVAVFNNGRIEQVDSPRDLYMRPRTPFVAGFVGTSNVFDGLMAEKLCGMTGSFALRPEHIRLNTPGELQANGTIQAVQYQGAATRFELKLNGGEKLLVSQANMTGEELPATLTPGQQVMVSWSRDVMVPLVEER
;
A
#
# COMPACT_ATOMS: atom_id res chain seq x y z
N MET A 1 -74.05 -38.83 -2.46
CA MET A 1 -74.09 -38.01 -3.69
C MET A 1 -73.98 -36.54 -3.32
N SER A 2 -72.87 -35.87 -3.61
CA SER A 2 -72.79 -34.47 -4.07
C SER A 2 -71.35 -33.96 -3.93
N LYS A 3 -70.88 -33.22 -4.94
CA LYS A 3 -69.56 -32.60 -5.03
C LYS A 3 -69.59 -31.21 -4.38
N THR A 4 -68.57 -30.88 -3.60
CA THR A 4 -68.16 -29.48 -3.39
C THR A 4 -66.65 -29.42 -3.22
N PHE A 5 -65.98 -28.74 -4.15
CA PHE A 5 -64.54 -28.49 -4.18
C PHE A 5 -64.24 -27.20 -3.40
N ALA A 6 -63.23 -27.21 -2.51
CA ALA A 6 -62.62 -25.99 -1.99
C ALA A 6 -61.13 -26.19 -1.63
N ARG A 7 -60.29 -25.49 -2.43
CA ARG A 7 -58.99 -24.84 -2.15
C ARG A 7 -58.17 -25.24 -0.91
N SER A 8 -56.88 -25.53 -1.11
CA SER A 8 -55.78 -24.79 -0.43
C SER A 8 -54.44 -24.97 -1.15
N SER A 9 -53.66 -23.88 -1.19
CA SER A 9 -52.47 -23.62 -1.97
C SER A 9 -51.21 -24.36 -1.50
N LEU A 10 -50.38 -24.80 -2.45
CA LEU A 10 -48.99 -25.20 -2.22
C LEU A 10 -48.06 -24.11 -2.77
N CYS A 11 -47.46 -23.31 -1.89
CA CYS A 11 -46.41 -22.36 -2.24
C CYS A 11 -45.06 -23.03 -1.99
N ALA A 12 -44.36 -23.43 -3.05
CA ALA A 12 -42.97 -23.87 -2.98
C ALA A 12 -42.07 -22.64 -3.19
N LEU A 13 -41.37 -22.20 -2.13
CA LEU A 13 -40.31 -21.20 -2.22
C LEU A 13 -39.02 -21.89 -2.70
N THR A 14 -38.62 -21.63 -3.94
CA THR A 14 -37.28 -21.90 -4.44
C THR A 14 -36.33 -20.80 -3.95
N MET A 15 -35.36 -21.15 -3.10
CA MET A 15 -34.22 -20.29 -2.77
C MET A 15 -33.26 -20.23 -3.98
N THR A 16 -33.18 -19.07 -4.63
CA THR A 16 -32.16 -18.78 -5.65
C THR A 16 -30.87 -18.37 -4.94
N ILE A 17 -29.81 -19.15 -5.13
CA ILE A 17 -28.45 -18.80 -4.75
C ILE A 17 -28.00 -17.66 -5.69
N MET A 18 -27.90 -16.43 -5.18
CA MET A 18 -27.33 -15.31 -5.94
C MET A 18 -25.81 -15.46 -6.01
N THR A 19 -25.32 -16.05 -7.10
CA THR A 19 -23.93 -15.84 -7.55
C THR A 19 -23.84 -14.44 -8.16
N ALA A 20 -23.01 -13.56 -7.60
CA ALA A 20 -22.71 -12.24 -8.15
C ALA A 20 -22.19 -12.36 -9.59
N HIS A 21 -23.07 -12.15 -10.57
CA HIS A 21 -22.71 -11.97 -11.97
C HIS A 21 -22.35 -10.50 -12.20
N ALA A 22 -21.33 -10.25 -13.03
CA ALA A 22 -21.05 -8.92 -13.55
C ALA A 22 -22.30 -8.37 -14.26
N ALA A 23 -22.59 -7.08 -14.10
CA ALA A 23 -23.66 -6.44 -14.86
C ALA A 23 -23.42 -6.61 -16.37
N GLU A 24 -24.46 -6.84 -17.15
CA GLU A 24 -24.32 -6.88 -18.62
C GLU A 24 -24.20 -5.44 -19.16
N PRO A 25 -23.40 -5.20 -20.22
CA PRO A 25 -23.35 -3.92 -20.91
C PRO A 25 -24.75 -3.42 -21.30
N PRO A 26 -25.03 -2.10 -21.22
CA PRO A 26 -26.31 -1.55 -21.64
C PRO A 26 -26.57 -1.88 -23.12
N THR A 27 -27.83 -2.10 -23.50
CA THR A 27 -28.22 -2.44 -24.88
C THR A 27 -28.46 -1.23 -25.78
N ASN A 28 -28.76 -0.06 -25.20
CA ASN A 28 -28.84 1.24 -25.87
C ASN A 28 -28.43 2.37 -24.92
N LEU A 29 -28.27 3.60 -25.46
CA LEU A 29 -27.79 4.77 -24.71
C LEU A 29 -28.80 5.92 -24.69
N ASP A 30 -30.09 5.64 -24.88
CA ASP A 30 -31.11 6.69 -25.10
C ASP A 30 -31.52 7.41 -23.81
N LYS A 31 -31.41 6.74 -22.65
CA LYS A 31 -31.85 7.26 -21.35
C LYS A 31 -30.68 7.39 -20.38
N PRO A 32 -30.01 8.56 -20.32
CA PRO A 32 -28.95 8.80 -19.35
C PRO A 32 -29.50 8.87 -17.92
N GLU A 33 -28.71 8.43 -16.94
CA GLU A 33 -29.09 8.39 -15.53
C GLU A 33 -28.95 9.76 -14.83
N GLY A 34 -28.35 10.75 -15.50
CA GLY A 34 -28.21 12.12 -15.02
C GLY A 34 -26.99 12.38 -14.13
N ARG A 35 -26.17 11.36 -13.87
CA ARG A 35 -24.97 11.44 -13.02
C ARG A 35 -23.85 10.55 -13.56
N LEU A 36 -22.61 10.95 -13.32
CA LEU A 36 -21.42 10.18 -13.64
C LEU A 36 -20.34 10.43 -12.59
N ASP A 37 -19.92 9.40 -11.86
CA ASP A 37 -18.86 9.49 -10.86
C ASP A 37 -17.56 8.86 -11.40
N ILE A 38 -16.50 9.67 -11.54
CA ILE A 38 -15.23 9.29 -12.16
C ILE A 38 -14.09 9.40 -11.16
N ILE A 39 -13.25 8.37 -11.05
CA ILE A 39 -11.92 8.46 -10.45
C ILE A 39 -10.93 8.84 -11.54
N ALA A 40 -10.15 9.91 -11.35
CA ALA A 40 -9.22 10.38 -12.36
C ALA A 40 -7.89 10.86 -11.79
N TRP A 41 -6.87 10.90 -12.64
CA TRP A 41 -5.61 11.61 -12.33
C TRP A 41 -5.89 13.11 -12.15
N PRO A 42 -5.11 13.82 -11.31
CA PRO A 42 -5.26 15.26 -11.13
C PRO A 42 -5.17 15.98 -12.48
N GLY A 43 -6.24 16.67 -12.87
CA GLY A 43 -6.36 17.45 -14.11
C GLY A 43 -6.92 16.70 -15.33
N TYR A 44 -7.10 15.36 -15.27
CA TYR A 44 -7.66 14.58 -16.40
C TYR A 44 -9.10 14.99 -16.74
N ILE A 45 -9.80 15.60 -15.79
CA ILE A 45 -11.18 16.05 -15.93
C ILE A 45 -11.22 17.53 -15.56
N GLU A 46 -11.51 18.39 -16.54
CA GLU A 46 -11.46 19.84 -16.37
C GLU A 46 -12.72 20.52 -16.92
N ARG A 47 -13.19 21.52 -16.18
CA ARG A 47 -14.42 22.30 -16.43
C ARG A 47 -14.17 23.81 -16.39
N GLY A 48 -12.98 24.23 -16.80
CA GLY A 48 -12.55 25.64 -16.77
C GLY A 48 -12.27 26.21 -15.38
N GLN A 49 -12.12 25.35 -14.36
CA GLN A 49 -11.84 25.76 -12.98
C GLN A 49 -10.38 26.13 -12.78
N THR A 50 -9.46 25.35 -13.31
CA THR A 50 -8.01 25.64 -13.23
C THR A 50 -7.61 26.69 -14.25
N ASP A 51 -8.02 26.50 -15.50
CA ASP A 51 -7.80 27.43 -16.60
C ASP A 51 -9.02 27.43 -17.53
N LYS A 52 -9.58 28.62 -17.77
CA LYS A 52 -10.80 28.81 -18.57
C LYS A 52 -10.65 28.38 -20.03
N GLN A 53 -9.43 28.23 -20.54
CA GLN A 53 -9.18 27.74 -21.90
C GLN A 53 -9.44 26.23 -22.03
N TYR A 54 -9.40 25.49 -20.92
CA TYR A 54 -9.57 24.04 -20.89
C TYR A 54 -10.93 23.71 -20.26
N ASP A 55 -11.88 23.23 -21.07
CA ASP A 55 -13.18 22.77 -20.60
C ASP A 55 -13.74 21.74 -21.58
N TRP A 56 -13.75 20.47 -21.16
CA TRP A 56 -14.39 19.38 -21.88
C TRP A 56 -15.53 18.76 -21.08
N VAL A 57 -15.80 19.21 -19.87
CA VAL A 57 -16.87 18.67 -19.01
C VAL A 57 -18.18 19.41 -19.24
N THR A 58 -18.15 20.75 -19.32
CA THR A 58 -19.38 21.56 -19.38
C THR A 58 -20.20 21.24 -20.63
N GLN A 59 -19.54 21.06 -21.77
CA GLN A 59 -20.23 20.68 -23.02
C GLN A 59 -20.85 19.28 -22.91
N PHE A 60 -20.14 18.32 -22.33
CA PHE A 60 -20.67 16.98 -22.08
C PHE A 60 -21.92 17.00 -21.19
N GLU A 61 -21.86 17.71 -20.06
CA GLU A 61 -22.99 17.82 -19.13
C GLU A 61 -24.22 18.43 -19.83
N LYS A 62 -24.00 19.46 -20.67
CA LYS A 62 -25.06 20.13 -21.41
C LYS A 62 -25.70 19.24 -22.49
N GLU A 63 -24.90 18.47 -23.22
CA GLU A 63 -25.38 17.64 -24.33
C GLU A 63 -26.03 16.35 -23.86
N THR A 64 -25.59 15.81 -22.71
CA THR A 64 -26.02 14.49 -22.24
C THR A 64 -26.93 14.54 -21.02
N GLY A 65 -26.94 15.63 -20.26
CA GLY A 65 -27.62 15.73 -18.96
C GLY A 65 -26.93 14.95 -17.84
N CYS A 66 -25.77 14.32 -18.08
CA CYS A 66 -25.02 13.56 -17.09
C CYS A 66 -24.08 14.47 -16.29
N ALA A 67 -24.41 14.79 -15.04
CA ALA A 67 -23.54 15.60 -14.17
C ALA A 67 -22.28 14.82 -13.75
N VAL A 68 -21.10 15.39 -14.01
CA VAL A 68 -19.80 14.76 -13.80
C VAL A 68 -19.22 15.13 -12.44
N ASN A 69 -19.08 14.14 -11.57
CA ASN A 69 -18.37 14.24 -10.31
C ASN A 69 -17.02 13.53 -10.41
N VAL A 70 -15.98 14.16 -9.89
CA VAL A 70 -14.61 13.65 -10.01
C VAL A 70 -14.01 13.45 -8.63
N LYS A 71 -13.44 12.27 -8.41
CA LYS A 71 -12.52 12.00 -7.31
C LYS A 71 -11.11 11.87 -7.86
N THR A 72 -10.23 12.78 -7.46
CA THR A 72 -8.83 12.72 -7.82
C THR A 72 -8.12 11.63 -7.01
N ALA A 73 -7.27 10.85 -7.68
CA ALA A 73 -6.34 9.89 -7.06
C ALA A 73 -4.91 10.22 -7.49
N ALA A 74 -3.98 10.25 -6.54
CA ALA A 74 -2.59 10.63 -6.77
C ALA A 74 -1.67 9.46 -7.17
N THR A 75 -2.14 8.21 -7.00
CA THR A 75 -1.37 7.00 -7.34
C THR A 75 -2.27 5.90 -7.90
N SER A 76 -1.66 4.95 -8.63
CA SER A 76 -2.33 3.74 -9.11
C SER A 76 -2.95 2.92 -7.96
N ASP A 77 -2.30 2.87 -6.80
CA ASP A 77 -2.80 2.16 -5.61
C ASP A 77 -4.04 2.81 -5.03
N GLU A 78 -4.06 4.14 -4.96
CA GLU A 78 -5.24 4.88 -4.55
C GLU A 78 -6.40 4.63 -5.52
N MET A 79 -6.15 4.61 -6.84
CA MET A 79 -7.17 4.28 -7.85
C MET A 79 -7.75 2.88 -7.64
N VAL A 80 -6.88 1.88 -7.46
CA VAL A 80 -7.30 0.49 -7.23
C VAL A 80 -8.08 0.37 -5.92
N SER A 81 -7.64 1.06 -4.87
CA SER A 81 -8.31 1.09 -3.56
C SER A 81 -9.70 1.72 -3.64
N LEU A 82 -9.82 2.88 -4.30
CA LEU A 82 -11.09 3.59 -4.47
C LEU A 82 -12.08 2.79 -5.31
N MET A 83 -11.64 2.21 -6.44
CA MET A 83 -12.47 1.30 -7.23
C MET A 83 -12.85 0.05 -6.45
N THR A 84 -11.98 -0.47 -5.58
CA THR A 84 -12.28 -1.64 -4.74
C THR A 84 -13.34 -1.33 -3.67
N LYS A 85 -13.35 -0.11 -3.13
CA LYS A 85 -14.38 0.37 -2.19
C LYS A 85 -15.76 0.53 -2.85
N GLY A 86 -15.79 0.72 -4.17
CA GLY A 86 -17.00 0.95 -4.95
C GLY A 86 -17.55 2.38 -4.80
N GLY A 87 -18.70 2.63 -5.44
CA GLY A 87 -19.35 3.95 -5.42
C GLY A 87 -18.94 4.90 -6.55
N TYR A 88 -18.19 4.41 -7.54
CA TYR A 88 -17.78 5.14 -8.73
C TYR A 88 -18.15 4.34 -9.99
N ASP A 89 -18.37 5.02 -11.11
CA ASP A 89 -18.72 4.38 -12.39
C ASP A 89 -17.49 4.15 -13.26
N LEU A 90 -16.60 5.14 -13.32
CA LEU A 90 -15.43 5.14 -14.19
C LEU A 90 -14.13 5.35 -13.42
N VAL A 91 -13.04 4.83 -13.98
CA VAL A 91 -11.67 5.16 -13.57
C VAL A 91 -10.78 5.39 -14.79
N THR A 92 -9.92 6.42 -14.78
CA THR A 92 -8.85 6.58 -15.78
C THR A 92 -7.58 5.89 -15.29
N ALA A 93 -7.55 4.56 -15.39
CA ALA A 93 -6.49 3.74 -14.83
C ALA A 93 -5.23 3.75 -15.71
N SER A 94 -4.05 3.80 -15.09
CA SER A 94 -2.78 3.51 -15.76
C SER A 94 -2.70 2.07 -16.27
N GLY A 95 -1.72 1.78 -17.12
CA GLY A 95 -1.48 0.43 -17.62
C GLY A 95 -1.25 -0.62 -16.51
N ASP A 96 -0.65 -0.25 -15.38
CA ASP A 96 -0.49 -1.15 -14.22
C ASP A 96 -1.82 -1.37 -13.48
N ALA A 97 -2.56 -0.28 -13.19
CA ALA A 97 -3.80 -0.31 -12.44
C ALA A 97 -4.90 -1.04 -13.21
N SER A 98 -4.94 -0.84 -14.53
CA SER A 98 -5.93 -1.45 -15.43
C SER A 98 -5.95 -2.96 -15.27
N LEU A 99 -4.77 -3.59 -15.29
CA LEU A 99 -4.63 -5.03 -15.19
C LEU A 99 -5.00 -5.55 -13.79
N ARG A 100 -4.63 -4.82 -12.74
CA ARG A 100 -5.02 -5.15 -11.35
C ARG A 100 -6.53 -5.08 -11.15
N LEU A 101 -7.18 -4.09 -11.74
CA LEU A 101 -8.64 -3.93 -11.69
C LEU A 101 -9.37 -5.07 -12.41
N ILE A 102 -8.88 -5.47 -13.60
CA ILE A 102 -9.45 -6.59 -14.37
C ILE A 102 -9.32 -7.88 -13.56
N MET A 103 -8.13 -8.18 -13.03
CA MET A 103 -7.88 -9.41 -12.25
C MET A 103 -8.63 -9.41 -10.92
N GLY A 104 -8.74 -8.25 -10.27
CA GLY A 104 -9.53 -8.05 -9.07
C GLY A 104 -11.05 -8.07 -9.31
N LYS A 105 -11.49 -8.27 -10.57
CA LYS A 105 -12.90 -8.26 -10.99
C LYS A 105 -13.64 -6.98 -10.56
N ARG A 106 -12.92 -5.86 -10.49
CA ARG A 106 -13.47 -4.53 -10.12
C ARG A 106 -14.01 -3.76 -11.32
N VAL A 107 -13.66 -4.20 -12.53
CA VAL A 107 -14.12 -3.61 -13.78
C VAL A 107 -14.73 -4.68 -14.68
N GLN A 108 -15.60 -4.25 -15.58
CA GLN A 108 -16.33 -5.13 -16.50
C GLN A 108 -15.94 -4.88 -17.96
N PRO A 109 -16.08 -5.90 -18.85
CA PRO A 109 -15.95 -5.69 -20.29
C PRO A 109 -16.95 -4.66 -20.81
N ILE A 110 -16.54 -3.89 -21.82
CA ILE A 110 -17.40 -2.92 -22.49
C ILE A 110 -17.82 -3.40 -23.89
N ASN A 111 -18.95 -2.91 -24.37
CA ASN A 111 -19.43 -3.11 -25.74
C ASN A 111 -18.96 -1.94 -26.63
N THR A 112 -17.86 -2.14 -27.35
CA THR A 112 -17.26 -1.09 -28.19
C THR A 112 -18.16 -0.64 -29.35
N ALA A 113 -19.17 -1.43 -29.75
CA ALA A 113 -20.13 -1.05 -30.78
C ALA A 113 -21.02 0.14 -30.37
N LEU A 114 -21.14 0.41 -29.07
CA LEU A 114 -21.90 1.54 -28.52
C LEU A 114 -21.07 2.82 -28.41
N ILE A 115 -19.82 2.80 -28.87
CA ILE A 115 -18.87 3.92 -28.80
C ILE A 115 -18.50 4.32 -30.23
N PRO A 116 -19.29 5.18 -30.91
CA PRO A 116 -19.05 5.57 -32.31
C PRO A 116 -17.62 6.05 -32.62
N ASN A 117 -16.98 6.75 -31.69
CA ASN A 117 -15.61 7.25 -31.84
C ASN A 117 -14.53 6.16 -31.63
N TRP A 118 -14.90 4.93 -31.26
CA TRP A 118 -13.93 3.82 -31.17
C TRP A 118 -13.17 3.60 -32.49
N LYS A 119 -13.84 3.80 -33.63
CA LYS A 119 -13.25 3.62 -34.97
C LYS A 119 -12.17 4.64 -35.33
N THR A 120 -12.06 5.74 -34.58
CA THR A 120 -11.06 6.81 -34.82
C THR A 120 -9.81 6.62 -33.96
N LEU A 121 -9.76 5.58 -33.13
CA LEU A 121 -8.59 5.27 -32.32
C LEU A 121 -7.39 4.92 -33.20
N ASP A 122 -6.20 5.31 -32.74
CA ASP A 122 -4.94 4.94 -33.34
C ASP A 122 -4.80 3.40 -33.36
N PRO A 123 -4.62 2.76 -34.53
CA PRO A 123 -4.47 1.32 -34.64
C PRO A 123 -3.34 0.74 -33.77
N ARG A 124 -2.33 1.55 -33.41
CA ARG A 124 -1.23 1.18 -32.53
C ARG A 124 -1.68 1.00 -31.07
N VAL A 125 -2.67 1.78 -30.62
CA VAL A 125 -3.16 1.78 -29.23
C VAL A 125 -4.31 0.78 -29.02
N VAL A 126 -5.16 0.58 -30.04
CA VAL A 126 -6.32 -0.32 -29.97
C VAL A 126 -5.96 -1.75 -29.53
N LYS A 127 -4.72 -2.18 -29.82
CA LYS A 127 -4.19 -3.51 -29.48
C LYS A 127 -3.51 -3.57 -28.10
N GLY A 128 -3.66 -2.55 -27.25
CA GLY A 128 -2.99 -2.49 -25.96
C GLY A 128 -3.36 -3.67 -25.05
N ASP A 129 -2.36 -4.48 -24.69
CA ASP A 129 -2.53 -5.65 -23.81
C ASP A 129 -2.97 -5.27 -22.38
N TRP A 130 -2.88 -3.99 -22.01
CA TRP A 130 -3.26 -3.47 -20.69
C TRP A 130 -4.77 -3.24 -20.51
N PHE A 131 -5.59 -3.34 -21.56
CA PHE A 131 -7.05 -3.32 -21.46
C PHE A 131 -7.76 -4.37 -22.32
N ASN A 132 -7.01 -5.07 -23.18
CA ASN A 132 -7.47 -6.22 -23.96
C ASN A 132 -7.03 -7.53 -23.30
N VAL A 133 -7.90 -8.14 -22.48
CA VAL A 133 -7.56 -9.36 -21.73
C VAL A 133 -8.50 -10.49 -22.11
N GLY A 134 -7.94 -11.63 -22.54
CA GLY A 134 -8.72 -12.82 -22.90
C GLY A 134 -9.69 -12.60 -24.08
N GLY A 135 -9.35 -11.70 -25.01
CA GLY A 135 -10.20 -11.34 -26.15
C GLY A 135 -11.35 -10.39 -25.80
N LYS A 136 -11.38 -9.85 -24.57
CA LYS A 136 -12.37 -8.88 -24.11
C LYS A 136 -11.72 -7.50 -23.87
N VAL A 137 -12.46 -6.45 -24.22
CA VAL A 137 -12.08 -5.05 -24.02
C VAL A 137 -12.68 -4.56 -22.71
N TYR A 138 -11.88 -4.04 -21.79
CA TYR A 138 -12.32 -3.59 -20.46
C TYR A 138 -12.41 -2.07 -20.26
N GLY A 139 -12.16 -1.30 -21.31
CA GLY A 139 -12.23 0.16 -21.27
C GLY A 139 -11.86 0.81 -22.59
N THR A 140 -11.96 2.14 -22.65
CA THR A 140 -11.49 2.96 -23.77
C THR A 140 -10.10 3.52 -23.45
N PRO A 141 -9.14 3.47 -24.39
CA PRO A 141 -7.88 4.21 -24.22
C PRO A 141 -8.17 5.70 -24.00
N TYR A 142 -7.39 6.37 -23.15
CA TYR A 142 -7.63 7.76 -22.79
C TYR A 142 -6.57 8.71 -23.36
N GLN A 143 -5.32 8.56 -22.91
CA GLN A 143 -4.14 9.32 -23.34
C GLN A 143 -2.91 8.41 -23.18
N TRP A 144 -1.81 8.76 -23.83
CA TRP A 144 -0.53 8.08 -23.64
C TRP A 144 0.63 9.09 -23.64
N GLY A 145 1.78 8.68 -23.12
CA GLY A 145 2.95 9.56 -23.09
C GLY A 145 4.27 8.84 -22.79
N PRO A 146 5.39 9.36 -23.28
CA PRO A 146 6.72 8.86 -22.96
C PRO A 146 7.26 9.42 -21.63
N ASN A 147 8.12 8.67 -20.96
CA ASN A 147 8.97 9.14 -19.88
C ASN A 147 10.33 9.56 -20.47
N LEU A 148 10.51 10.86 -20.69
CA LEU A 148 11.65 11.39 -21.45
C LEU A 148 12.86 11.65 -20.56
N LEU A 149 14.04 11.68 -21.17
CA LEU A 149 15.22 12.25 -20.55
C LEU A 149 15.19 13.77 -20.71
N MET A 150 14.89 14.49 -19.64
CA MET A 150 14.98 15.94 -19.58
C MET A 150 16.39 16.35 -19.17
N TYR A 151 16.94 17.37 -19.82
CA TYR A 151 18.31 17.83 -19.58
C TYR A 151 18.43 19.36 -19.68
N ASN A 152 19.44 19.92 -19.01
CA ASN A 152 19.78 21.34 -19.04
C ASN A 152 20.64 21.67 -20.27
N THR A 153 20.14 22.55 -21.15
CA THR A 153 20.79 22.90 -22.43
C THR A 153 22.06 23.73 -22.27
N LYS A 154 22.28 24.39 -21.12
CA LYS A 154 23.55 25.07 -20.83
C LYS A 154 24.65 24.07 -20.49
N THR A 155 24.31 22.96 -19.84
CA THR A 155 25.26 21.88 -19.53
C THR A 155 25.46 20.94 -20.71
N PHE A 156 24.42 20.72 -21.52
CA PHE A 156 24.46 19.86 -22.71
C PHE A 156 24.18 20.68 -23.98
N PRO A 157 25.22 21.26 -24.61
CA PRO A 157 25.07 21.93 -25.91
C PRO A 157 24.60 20.99 -27.02
N THR A 158 24.93 19.70 -26.89
CA THR A 158 24.38 18.61 -27.71
C THR A 158 23.53 17.71 -26.81
N PRO A 159 22.34 17.26 -27.25
CA PRO A 159 21.49 16.40 -26.43
C PRO A 159 22.22 15.13 -25.98
N PRO A 160 22.09 14.70 -24.71
CA PRO A 160 22.60 13.40 -24.29
C PRO A 160 21.86 12.28 -25.04
N ASP A 161 22.59 11.30 -25.58
CA ASP A 161 22.02 10.24 -26.41
C ASP A 161 21.64 8.98 -25.61
N SER A 162 21.93 8.93 -24.30
CA SER A 162 21.82 7.73 -23.47
C SER A 162 21.31 8.01 -22.05
N TRP A 163 20.54 7.08 -21.50
CA TRP A 163 20.22 7.02 -20.06
C TRP A 163 21.45 6.86 -19.16
N GLN A 164 22.63 6.58 -19.71
CA GLN A 164 23.89 6.54 -18.98
C GLN A 164 24.10 7.80 -18.11
N VAL A 165 23.61 8.96 -18.55
CA VAL A 165 23.70 10.23 -17.81
C VAL A 165 23.12 10.16 -16.41
N VAL A 166 22.06 9.38 -16.19
CA VAL A 166 21.45 9.20 -14.87
C VAL A 166 21.93 7.94 -14.16
N PHE A 167 22.40 6.91 -14.87
CA PHE A 167 22.72 5.60 -14.28
C PHE A 167 24.21 5.36 -13.96
N VAL A 168 25.13 6.10 -14.59
CA VAL A 168 26.58 5.84 -14.48
C VAL A 168 27.32 7.13 -14.13
N GLU A 169 28.27 7.04 -13.19
CA GLU A 169 29.13 8.18 -12.85
C GLU A 169 29.95 8.62 -14.07
N GLN A 170 29.87 9.89 -14.43
CA GLN A 170 30.63 10.45 -15.54
C GLN A 170 30.81 11.96 -15.41
N ASN A 171 31.83 12.49 -16.07
CA ASN A 171 31.96 13.93 -16.26
C ASN A 171 31.05 14.38 -17.40
N LEU A 172 30.34 15.48 -17.17
CA LEU A 172 29.43 16.10 -18.12
C LEU A 172 30.19 17.08 -19.04
N PRO A 173 29.57 17.59 -20.13
CA PRO A 173 30.25 18.50 -21.05
C PRO A 173 30.74 19.81 -20.40
N ASP A 174 30.21 20.17 -19.23
CA ASP A 174 30.69 21.30 -18.42
C ASP A 174 31.92 20.99 -17.53
N GLY A 175 32.49 19.79 -17.68
CA GLY A 175 33.70 19.33 -16.97
C GLY A 175 33.47 18.85 -15.54
N LYS A 176 32.22 18.86 -15.04
CA LYS A 176 31.87 18.44 -13.68
C LYS A 176 31.20 17.06 -13.69
N SER A 177 31.33 16.31 -12.60
CA SER A 177 30.62 15.04 -12.42
C SER A 177 29.09 15.23 -12.41
N ASN A 178 28.34 14.22 -12.85
CA ASN A 178 26.89 14.15 -12.72
C ASN A 178 26.41 13.85 -11.28
N LYS A 179 27.33 13.49 -10.37
CA LYS A 179 27.04 13.19 -8.98
C LYS A 179 26.38 14.35 -8.24
N GLY A 180 25.22 14.11 -7.65
CA GLY A 180 24.40 15.10 -6.95
C GLY A 180 23.73 16.12 -7.88
N ARG A 181 23.73 15.88 -9.20
CA ARG A 181 23.17 16.78 -10.22
C ARG A 181 22.14 16.09 -11.12
N VAL A 182 21.83 14.83 -10.87
CA VAL A 182 20.82 14.09 -11.62
C VAL A 182 19.71 13.61 -10.71
N GLN A 183 18.51 13.40 -11.25
CA GLN A 183 17.36 12.93 -10.50
C GLN A 183 16.77 11.66 -11.12
N ALA A 184 16.00 10.96 -10.30
CA ALA A 184 15.34 9.71 -10.62
C ALA A 184 13.89 9.75 -10.14
N TYR A 185 12.97 9.14 -10.88
CA TYR A 185 11.58 9.03 -10.44
C TYR A 185 11.47 8.00 -9.30
N ASP A 186 10.75 8.35 -8.24
CA ASP A 186 10.48 7.49 -7.10
C ASP A 186 9.23 6.64 -7.35
N GLY A 187 9.36 5.63 -8.21
CA GLY A 187 8.27 4.72 -8.49
C GLY A 187 8.65 3.48 -9.32
N PRO A 188 7.81 2.43 -9.32
CA PRO A 188 8.15 1.13 -9.91
C PRO A 188 8.49 1.17 -11.40
N ILE A 189 7.92 2.12 -12.15
CA ILE A 189 8.21 2.29 -13.57
C ILE A 189 9.67 2.68 -13.82
N TYR A 190 10.34 3.32 -12.86
CA TYR A 190 11.75 3.72 -13.01
C TYR A 190 12.70 2.51 -13.04
N ILE A 191 12.28 1.38 -12.46
CA ILE A 191 13.01 0.11 -12.59
C ILE A 191 13.02 -0.35 -14.06
N ALA A 192 11.92 -0.12 -14.80
CA ALA A 192 11.86 -0.44 -16.22
C ALA A 192 12.77 0.48 -17.06
N ASP A 193 12.99 1.74 -16.66
CA ASP A 193 13.98 2.60 -17.32
C ASP A 193 15.40 2.02 -17.17
N ALA A 194 15.74 1.55 -15.97
CA ALA A 194 17.00 0.85 -15.73
C ALA A 194 17.07 -0.49 -16.51
N ALA A 195 15.95 -1.20 -16.65
CA ALA A 195 15.88 -2.43 -17.46
C ALA A 195 16.11 -2.17 -18.95
N LEU A 196 15.59 -1.07 -19.51
CA LEU A 196 15.91 -0.64 -20.87
C LEU A 196 17.40 -0.33 -21.04
N PHE A 197 17.98 0.35 -20.06
CA PHE A 197 19.41 0.64 -20.06
C PHE A 197 20.27 -0.64 -19.99
N VAL A 198 19.93 -1.58 -19.11
CA VAL A 198 20.60 -2.89 -19.01
C VAL A 198 20.41 -3.70 -20.29
N LYS A 199 19.22 -3.70 -20.88
CA LYS A 199 18.93 -4.37 -22.16
C LYS A 199 19.88 -3.92 -23.26
N ALA A 200 20.16 -2.62 -23.34
CA ALA A 200 21.04 -2.05 -24.36
C ALA A 200 22.53 -2.25 -24.04
N THR A 201 22.94 -2.12 -22.78
CA THR A 201 24.35 -2.18 -22.38
C THR A 201 24.86 -3.59 -22.07
N GLN A 202 23.96 -4.52 -21.78
CA GLN A 202 24.24 -5.92 -21.45
C GLN A 202 23.37 -6.86 -22.29
N PRO A 203 23.50 -6.84 -23.64
CA PRO A 203 22.63 -7.59 -24.54
C PRO A 203 22.70 -9.12 -24.33
N GLN A 204 23.79 -9.62 -23.75
CA GLN A 204 23.95 -11.04 -23.41
C GLN A 204 22.91 -11.55 -22.42
N LEU A 205 22.29 -10.67 -21.62
CA LEU A 205 21.23 -11.04 -20.68
C LEU A 205 19.90 -11.33 -21.38
N GLY A 206 19.74 -10.97 -22.66
CA GLY A 206 18.57 -11.34 -23.46
C GLY A 206 17.25 -10.73 -22.98
N ILE A 207 17.26 -9.53 -22.39
CA ILE A 207 16.03 -8.85 -21.95
C ILE A 207 15.16 -8.51 -23.17
N SER A 208 14.02 -9.20 -23.34
CA SER A 208 13.06 -8.90 -24.40
C SER A 208 12.11 -7.77 -24.01
N ASP A 209 11.63 -7.78 -22.77
CA ASP A 209 10.60 -6.89 -22.24
C ASP A 209 11.05 -6.33 -20.87
N PRO A 210 11.18 -5.00 -20.71
CA PRO A 210 11.66 -4.41 -19.46
C PRO A 210 10.72 -4.62 -18.27
N TYR A 211 9.46 -5.00 -18.51
CA TYR A 211 8.47 -5.30 -17.47
C TYR A 211 8.42 -6.79 -17.09
N GLN A 212 9.21 -7.63 -17.77
CA GLN A 212 9.25 -9.09 -17.59
C GLN A 212 10.69 -9.56 -17.49
N LEU A 213 11.23 -9.51 -16.28
CA LEU A 213 12.62 -9.84 -16.01
C LEU A 213 12.72 -11.23 -15.38
N THR A 214 13.67 -12.03 -15.86
CA THR A 214 14.19 -13.16 -15.10
C THR A 214 14.98 -12.65 -13.91
N GLU A 215 15.22 -13.49 -12.92
CA GLU A 215 15.95 -13.07 -11.72
C GLU A 215 17.37 -12.58 -12.02
N GLU A 216 18.09 -13.24 -12.94
CA GLU A 216 19.43 -12.80 -13.34
C GLU A 216 19.39 -11.41 -13.98
N GLN A 217 18.43 -11.18 -14.87
CA GLN A 217 18.20 -9.87 -15.49
C GLN A 217 17.83 -8.81 -14.44
N TYR A 218 16.96 -9.16 -13.49
CA TYR A 218 16.53 -8.25 -12.43
C TYR A 218 17.68 -7.88 -11.49
N GLN A 219 18.53 -8.84 -11.08
CA GLN A 219 19.72 -8.54 -10.29
C GLN A 219 20.70 -7.63 -11.02
N ALA A 220 20.82 -7.77 -12.35
CA ALA A 220 21.62 -6.85 -13.15
C ALA A 220 21.03 -5.42 -13.15
N VAL A 221 19.71 -5.29 -13.22
CA VAL A 221 18.99 -4.00 -13.09
C VAL A 221 19.19 -3.39 -11.71
N LEU A 222 19.01 -4.17 -10.64
CA LEU A 222 19.24 -3.71 -9.27
C LEU A 222 20.69 -3.27 -9.03
N LYS A 223 21.66 -3.94 -9.65
CA LYS A 223 23.07 -3.52 -9.57
C LYS A 223 23.28 -2.12 -10.14
N VAL A 224 22.64 -1.81 -11.27
CA VAL A 224 22.69 -0.46 -11.88
C VAL A 224 22.02 0.56 -10.97
N LEU A 225 20.80 0.28 -10.47
CA LEU A 225 20.06 1.18 -9.60
C LEU A 225 20.80 1.46 -8.27
N ARG A 226 21.39 0.44 -7.66
CA ARG A 226 22.20 0.58 -6.43
C ARG A 226 23.45 1.43 -6.66
N ALA A 227 24.12 1.26 -7.79
CA ALA A 227 25.28 2.08 -8.14
C ALA A 227 24.89 3.55 -8.39
N GLN A 228 23.76 3.74 -9.09
CA GLN A 228 23.17 5.04 -9.38
C GLN A 228 22.84 5.83 -8.11
N HIS A 229 22.43 5.19 -7.01
CA HIS A 229 22.00 5.88 -5.79
C HIS A 229 22.96 6.99 -5.35
N SER A 230 24.26 6.76 -5.46
CA SER A 230 25.29 7.75 -5.11
C SER A 230 25.35 8.99 -6.01
N LEU A 231 24.74 8.93 -7.19
CA LEU A 231 24.67 10.01 -8.20
C LEU A 231 23.45 10.91 -8.01
N ILE A 232 22.39 10.38 -7.41
CA ILE A 232 21.09 11.03 -7.34
C ILE A 232 21.14 12.22 -6.37
N HIS A 233 20.72 13.38 -6.86
CA HIS A 233 20.44 14.55 -6.03
C HIS A 233 19.25 14.28 -5.11
N ARG A 234 18.14 13.82 -5.72
CA ARG A 234 16.90 13.47 -5.05
C ARG A 234 16.06 12.54 -5.94
N TYR A 235 15.37 11.58 -5.31
CA TYR A 235 14.29 10.83 -5.94
C TYR A 235 12.99 11.65 -5.87
N TRP A 236 12.34 11.89 -7.00
CA TRP A 236 11.16 12.75 -7.07
C TRP A 236 9.89 11.94 -7.27
N HIS A 237 8.84 12.27 -6.52
CA HIS A 237 7.45 11.87 -6.77
C HIS A 237 6.54 13.10 -6.99
N ASP A 238 6.97 14.28 -6.53
CA ASP A 238 6.32 15.57 -6.75
C ASP A 238 6.99 16.30 -7.92
N THR A 239 6.20 16.59 -8.95
CA THR A 239 6.68 17.23 -10.16
C THR A 239 7.06 18.69 -9.98
N THR A 240 6.42 19.38 -9.04
CA THR A 240 6.72 20.77 -8.67
C THR A 240 8.10 20.85 -8.03
N VAL A 241 8.41 19.90 -7.16
CA VAL A 241 9.74 19.77 -6.54
C VAL A 241 10.80 19.53 -7.61
N GLN A 242 10.59 18.57 -8.51
CA GLN A 242 11.52 18.30 -9.61
C GLN A 242 11.77 19.55 -10.48
N MET A 243 10.70 20.23 -10.89
CA MET A 243 10.82 21.45 -11.69
C MET A 243 11.55 22.57 -10.93
N SER A 244 11.31 22.72 -9.63
CA SER A 244 12.05 23.67 -8.78
C SER A 244 13.54 23.33 -8.73
N ASP A 245 13.90 22.05 -8.61
CA ASP A 245 15.29 21.63 -8.51
C ASP A 245 16.06 21.92 -9.83
N PHE A 246 15.42 21.83 -10.99
CA PHE A 246 15.99 22.28 -12.28
C PHE A 246 16.21 23.79 -12.35
N LYS A 247 15.36 24.58 -11.70
CA LYS A 247 15.47 26.06 -11.66
C LYS A 247 16.56 26.52 -10.69
N ASN A 248 16.63 25.87 -9.52
CA ASN A 248 17.27 26.44 -8.34
C ASN A 248 18.43 25.60 -7.79
N GLU A 249 18.43 24.28 -7.97
CA GLU A 249 19.33 23.35 -7.27
C GLU A 249 20.44 22.77 -8.17
N GLY A 250 20.56 23.24 -9.40
CA GLY A 250 21.64 22.85 -10.31
C GLY A 250 21.52 21.43 -10.87
N VAL A 251 20.31 20.87 -10.87
CA VAL A 251 19.99 19.61 -11.55
C VAL A 251 20.13 19.80 -13.06
N VAL A 252 20.76 18.83 -13.71
CA VAL A 252 21.11 18.90 -15.13
C VAL A 252 20.52 17.79 -15.99
N ALA A 253 20.08 16.68 -15.39
CA ALA A 253 19.36 15.63 -16.11
C ALA A 253 18.43 14.83 -15.18
N SER A 254 17.28 14.41 -15.69
CA SER A 254 16.29 13.61 -14.96
C SER A 254 15.37 12.90 -15.94
N SER A 255 14.82 11.75 -15.54
CA SER A 255 13.56 11.28 -16.15
C SER A 255 12.47 12.31 -15.88
N ALA A 256 11.61 12.62 -16.85
CA ALA A 256 10.51 13.56 -16.68
C ALA A 256 9.37 13.27 -17.66
N TRP A 257 8.18 13.72 -17.32
CA TRP A 257 7.05 13.77 -18.23
C TRP A 257 7.11 15.02 -19.12
N PRO A 258 6.50 14.99 -20.32
CA PRO A 258 6.58 16.11 -21.25
C PRO A 258 6.03 17.42 -20.67
N TYR A 259 4.97 17.41 -19.85
CA TYR A 259 4.45 18.65 -19.28
C TYR A 259 5.46 19.38 -18.37
N GLN A 260 6.27 18.63 -17.61
CA GLN A 260 7.28 19.24 -16.73
C GLN A 260 8.30 20.01 -17.58
N ALA A 261 8.76 19.39 -18.67
CA ALA A 261 9.68 20.02 -19.61
C ALA A 261 9.03 21.20 -20.36
N ASN A 262 7.77 21.06 -20.80
CA ASN A 262 7.05 22.09 -21.52
C ASN A 262 6.77 23.32 -20.63
N ALA A 263 6.38 23.10 -19.37
CA ALA A 263 6.20 24.16 -18.38
C ALA A 263 7.50 24.92 -18.13
N LEU A 264 8.61 24.20 -17.89
CA LEU A 264 9.92 24.81 -17.73
C LEU A 264 10.36 25.62 -18.96
N LYS A 265 10.14 25.10 -20.17
CA LYS A 265 10.42 25.83 -21.43
C LYS A 265 9.56 27.09 -21.57
N ALA A 266 8.27 27.01 -21.23
CA ALA A 266 7.36 28.15 -21.28
C ALA A 266 7.79 29.27 -20.30
N GLU A 267 8.41 28.90 -19.18
CA GLU A 267 9.03 29.83 -18.23
C GLU A 267 10.42 30.34 -18.66
N GLY A 268 10.91 29.97 -19.86
CA GLY A 268 12.22 30.38 -20.38
C GLY A 268 13.41 29.65 -19.73
N GLN A 269 13.19 28.54 -19.03
CA GLN A 269 14.27 27.75 -18.45
C GLN A 269 15.04 27.00 -19.53
N PRO A 270 16.38 26.85 -19.39
CA PRO A 270 17.24 26.23 -20.39
C PRO A 270 17.14 24.70 -20.32
N VAL A 271 15.97 24.14 -20.65
CA VAL A 271 15.75 22.69 -20.64
C VAL A 271 15.23 22.17 -21.97
N ALA A 272 15.59 20.93 -22.27
CA ALA A 272 15.08 20.19 -23.41
C ALA A 272 14.88 18.72 -23.03
N THR A 273 14.20 17.98 -23.90
CA THR A 273 13.94 16.55 -23.74
C THR A 273 14.49 15.80 -24.93
N VAL A 274 14.90 14.56 -24.72
CA VAL A 274 15.42 13.68 -25.76
C VAL A 274 14.93 12.24 -25.54
N PHE A 275 14.79 11.50 -26.63
CA PHE A 275 14.63 10.05 -26.62
C PHE A 275 16.02 9.41 -26.67
N PRO A 276 16.48 8.77 -25.59
CA PRO A 276 17.76 8.06 -25.61
C PRO A 276 17.74 6.90 -26.60
N LYS A 277 18.92 6.47 -27.07
CA LYS A 277 19.07 5.39 -28.04
C LYS A 277 18.56 4.04 -27.53
N GLU A 278 18.50 3.86 -26.22
CA GLU A 278 17.95 2.66 -25.57
C GLU A 278 16.41 2.60 -25.63
N GLY A 279 15.76 3.70 -26.02
CA GLY A 279 14.32 3.88 -25.92
C GLY A 279 13.92 4.48 -24.56
N VAL A 280 12.62 4.54 -24.32
CA VAL A 280 12.05 5.09 -23.08
C VAL A 280 10.92 4.20 -22.57
N THR A 281 10.64 4.24 -21.27
CA THR A 281 9.34 3.74 -20.80
C THR A 281 8.25 4.75 -21.12
N GLY A 282 7.00 4.33 -21.02
CA GLY A 282 5.87 5.24 -21.17
C GLY A 282 4.61 4.68 -20.54
N TRP A 283 3.58 5.50 -20.51
CA TRP A 283 2.29 5.19 -19.92
C TRP A 283 1.20 5.28 -20.98
N ALA A 284 0.15 4.49 -20.80
CA ALA A 284 -1.04 4.49 -21.64
C ALA A 284 -2.24 4.19 -20.76
N ASP A 285 -3.10 5.18 -20.60
CA ASP A 285 -4.18 5.15 -19.63
C ASP A 285 -5.48 4.68 -20.28
N THR A 286 -6.35 4.07 -19.50
CA THR A 286 -7.61 3.50 -19.96
C THR A 286 -8.76 3.96 -19.06
N THR A 287 -9.82 4.50 -19.64
CA THR A 287 -11.10 4.73 -18.96
C THR A 287 -11.87 3.42 -18.86
N MET A 288 -12.00 2.87 -17.65
CA MET A 288 -12.60 1.56 -17.38
C MET A 288 -13.91 1.68 -16.62
N LEU A 289 -14.85 0.77 -16.90
CA LEU A 289 -16.17 0.73 -16.27
C LEU A 289 -16.15 -0.18 -15.03
N HIS A 290 -16.57 0.35 -13.87
CA HIS A 290 -16.70 -0.42 -12.64
C HIS A 290 -17.70 -1.57 -12.83
N SER A 291 -17.43 -2.74 -12.22
CA SER A 291 -18.28 -3.94 -12.37
C SER A 291 -19.70 -3.79 -11.82
N GLU A 292 -19.87 -2.85 -10.88
CA GLU A 292 -21.14 -2.46 -10.26
C GLU A 292 -21.48 -0.98 -10.53
N ALA A 293 -21.06 -0.43 -11.68
CA ALA A 293 -21.36 0.95 -12.06
C ALA A 293 -22.87 1.24 -11.98
N LYS A 294 -23.24 2.35 -11.33
CA LYS A 294 -24.64 2.76 -11.13
C LYS A 294 -25.19 3.55 -12.32
N HIS A 295 -24.30 4.20 -13.08
CA HIS A 295 -24.66 5.06 -14.20
C HIS A 295 -23.97 4.63 -15.52
N PRO A 296 -24.17 3.38 -15.99
CA PRO A 296 -23.49 2.87 -17.18
C PRO A 296 -23.80 3.66 -18.46
N VAL A 297 -25.02 4.18 -18.69
CA VAL A 297 -25.33 4.94 -19.91
C VAL A 297 -24.54 6.24 -19.96
N CYS A 298 -24.52 6.99 -18.87
CA CYS A 298 -23.67 8.18 -18.73
C CYS A 298 -22.19 7.84 -18.91
N ALA A 299 -21.74 6.70 -18.37
CA ALA A 299 -20.36 6.23 -18.53
C ALA A 299 -20.00 5.94 -20.00
N TYR A 300 -20.86 5.27 -20.76
CA TYR A 300 -20.64 5.02 -22.20
C TYR A 300 -20.66 6.30 -23.03
N LYS A 301 -21.56 7.24 -22.71
CA LYS A 301 -21.56 8.56 -23.35
C LYS A 301 -20.25 9.30 -23.09
N TRP A 302 -19.72 9.23 -21.87
CA TRP A 302 -18.43 9.84 -21.53
C TRP A 302 -17.28 9.17 -22.28
N MET A 303 -17.23 7.83 -22.29
CA MET A 303 -16.23 7.09 -23.07
C MET A 303 -16.24 7.45 -24.56
N ASN A 304 -17.40 7.75 -25.14
CA ASN A 304 -17.47 8.24 -26.51
C ASN A 304 -17.04 9.71 -26.65
N TRP A 305 -17.47 10.56 -25.71
CA TRP A 305 -17.16 11.99 -25.68
C TRP A 305 -15.65 12.27 -25.52
N SER A 306 -15.00 11.54 -24.61
CA SER A 306 -13.57 11.66 -24.35
C SER A 306 -12.70 11.30 -25.55
N LEU A 307 -13.24 10.53 -26.52
CA LEU A 307 -12.59 10.16 -27.76
C LEU A 307 -12.86 11.15 -28.91
N THR A 308 -13.50 12.28 -28.68
CA THR A 308 -13.62 13.30 -29.72
C THR A 308 -12.26 13.95 -30.00
N PRO A 309 -11.92 14.28 -31.26
CA PRO A 309 -10.63 14.88 -31.60
C PRO A 309 -10.31 16.14 -30.80
N LYS A 310 -11.30 17.02 -30.58
CA LYS A 310 -11.13 18.25 -29.79
C LYS A 310 -10.70 17.93 -28.35
N VAL A 311 -11.44 17.07 -27.65
CA VAL A 311 -11.13 16.71 -26.25
C VAL A 311 -9.75 16.04 -26.19
N GLN A 312 -9.47 15.12 -27.11
CA GLN A 312 -8.18 14.44 -27.19
C GLN A 312 -7.00 15.40 -27.37
N GLY A 313 -7.14 16.42 -28.21
CA GLY A 313 -6.13 17.46 -28.41
C GLY A 313 -5.99 18.40 -27.21
N ASP A 314 -7.11 18.82 -26.60
CA ASP A 314 -7.10 19.74 -25.46
C ASP A 314 -6.47 19.09 -24.22
N VAL A 315 -6.78 17.82 -23.94
CA VAL A 315 -6.14 17.05 -22.87
C VAL A 315 -4.64 16.88 -23.15
N ALA A 316 -4.26 16.59 -24.39
CA ALA A 316 -2.86 16.50 -24.81
C ALA A 316 -2.09 17.81 -24.63
N ALA A 317 -2.72 18.95 -24.89
CA ALA A 317 -2.14 20.27 -24.65
C ALA A 317 -1.95 20.52 -23.14
N TRP A 318 -2.96 20.19 -22.34
CA TRP A 318 -2.96 20.37 -20.89
C TRP A 318 -1.89 19.53 -20.17
N PHE A 319 -1.79 18.24 -20.51
CA PHE A 319 -0.86 17.29 -19.86
C PHE A 319 0.48 17.10 -20.57
N GLY A 320 0.70 17.75 -21.70
CA GLY A 320 1.82 17.37 -22.59
C GLY A 320 1.74 15.89 -23.01
N SER A 321 0.55 15.29 -23.01
CA SER A 321 0.35 13.90 -23.42
C SER A 321 0.14 13.79 -24.93
N LEU A 322 -0.21 12.59 -25.37
CA LEU A 322 -0.48 12.28 -26.76
C LEU A 322 -1.87 11.66 -26.90
N PRO A 323 -2.66 12.12 -27.89
CA PRO A 323 -4.01 11.65 -28.08
C PRO A 323 -4.01 10.20 -28.57
N VAL A 324 -4.98 9.42 -28.12
CA VAL A 324 -5.27 8.08 -28.66
C VAL A 324 -6.08 8.15 -29.95
N VAL A 325 -6.60 9.32 -30.31
CA VAL A 325 -7.24 9.65 -31.59
C VAL A 325 -6.31 10.58 -32.38
N PRO A 326 -5.65 10.10 -33.45
CA PRO A 326 -4.62 10.88 -34.16
C PRO A 326 -5.10 12.24 -34.69
N GLU A 327 -6.37 12.37 -35.06
CA GLU A 327 -6.96 13.66 -35.46
C GLU A 327 -6.89 14.71 -34.35
N GLY A 328 -6.80 14.30 -33.08
CA GLY A 328 -6.62 15.19 -31.93
C GLY A 328 -5.36 16.04 -32.02
N CYS A 329 -4.32 15.56 -32.69
CA CYS A 329 -3.09 16.33 -32.93
C CYS A 329 -3.30 17.60 -33.76
N LYS A 330 -4.40 17.69 -34.50
CA LYS A 330 -4.75 18.84 -35.36
C LYS A 330 -6.00 19.58 -34.88
N ALA A 331 -6.76 18.99 -33.96
CA ALA A 331 -8.07 19.47 -33.57
C ALA A 331 -8.05 20.50 -32.43
N SER A 332 -6.97 20.58 -31.66
CA SER A 332 -6.81 21.56 -30.59
C SER A 332 -5.84 22.68 -31.00
N PRO A 333 -6.32 23.93 -31.09
CA PRO A 333 -5.43 25.09 -31.26
C PRO A 333 -4.43 25.26 -30.10
N LEU A 334 -4.78 24.79 -28.90
CA LEU A 334 -3.95 24.92 -27.69
C LEU A 334 -2.71 24.03 -27.75
N LEU A 335 -2.81 22.88 -28.42
CA LEU A 335 -1.68 21.97 -28.63
C LEU A 335 -0.67 22.53 -29.64
N GLY A 336 -1.15 23.32 -30.60
CA GLY A 336 -0.35 23.84 -31.71
C GLY A 336 0.02 22.78 -32.76
N GLU A 337 0.39 23.23 -33.97
CA GLU A 337 0.62 22.33 -35.12
C GLU A 337 1.71 21.27 -34.89
N LYS A 338 2.71 21.60 -34.06
CA LYS A 338 3.83 20.71 -33.71
C LYS A 338 3.72 20.10 -32.31
N GLY A 339 2.60 20.29 -31.59
CA GLY A 339 2.48 19.85 -30.20
C GLY A 339 2.63 18.34 -30.05
N CYS A 340 1.94 17.55 -30.87
CA CYS A 340 2.10 16.10 -30.87
C CYS A 340 3.52 15.64 -31.24
N GLU A 341 4.15 16.28 -32.22
CA GLU A 341 5.55 15.97 -32.58
C GLU A 341 6.49 16.26 -31.39
N THR A 342 6.29 17.40 -30.73
CA THR A 342 7.04 17.85 -29.55
C THR A 342 6.85 16.89 -28.37
N ASN A 343 5.64 16.38 -28.17
CA ASN A 343 5.32 15.43 -27.09
C ASN A 343 5.77 13.98 -27.43
N GLY A 344 6.20 13.72 -28.67
CA GLY A 344 6.83 12.45 -29.06
C GLY A 344 5.95 11.48 -29.84
N PHE A 345 4.90 11.94 -30.53
CA PHE A 345 3.96 11.10 -31.29
C PHE A 345 4.60 10.11 -32.28
N ASN A 346 5.72 10.52 -32.89
CA ASN A 346 6.44 9.74 -33.89
C ASN A 346 7.35 8.65 -33.31
N TYR A 347 7.47 8.56 -31.97
CA TYR A 347 8.37 7.64 -31.30
C TYR A 347 7.66 6.46 -30.63
N PHE A 348 6.40 6.19 -30.99
CA PHE A 348 5.58 5.12 -30.38
C PHE A 348 6.34 3.77 -30.29
N ASP A 349 7.02 3.37 -31.36
CA ASP A 349 7.74 2.08 -31.42
C ASP A 349 9.02 2.05 -30.57
N LYS A 350 9.47 3.20 -30.05
CA LYS A 350 10.59 3.32 -29.10
C LYS A 350 10.14 3.36 -27.64
N ILE A 351 8.85 3.24 -27.38
CA ILE A 351 8.27 3.30 -26.04
C ILE A 351 7.95 1.90 -25.57
N ALA A 352 8.51 1.52 -24.41
CA ALA A 352 8.05 0.38 -23.66
C ALA A 352 6.90 0.83 -22.76
N PHE A 353 5.65 0.55 -23.17
CA PHE A 353 4.47 0.94 -22.40
C PHE A 353 4.32 0.12 -21.11
N TRP A 354 3.99 0.82 -20.03
CA TRP A 354 3.81 0.25 -18.71
C TRP A 354 2.70 -0.79 -18.72
N LYS A 355 3.08 -2.01 -18.38
CA LYS A 355 2.17 -3.13 -18.19
C LYS A 355 2.61 -3.98 -17.01
N ASN A 356 1.65 -4.64 -16.38
CA ASN A 356 1.90 -5.73 -15.46
C ASN A 356 2.04 -7.05 -16.24
N ALA A 357 3.03 -7.87 -15.90
CA ALA A 357 3.27 -9.15 -16.55
C ALA A 357 2.13 -10.13 -16.27
N TYR A 358 1.58 -10.75 -17.33
CA TYR A 358 0.74 -11.93 -17.23
C TYR A 358 1.49 -13.15 -17.71
N SER A 359 1.43 -14.24 -16.93
CA SER A 359 1.76 -15.54 -17.46
C SER A 359 0.52 -16.21 -18.07
N ARG A 360 0.61 -16.62 -19.34
CA ARG A 360 -0.37 -17.56 -19.94
C ARG A 360 -0.12 -19.02 -19.53
N ARG A 361 0.93 -19.28 -18.74
CA ARG A 361 1.36 -20.62 -18.25
C ARG A 361 2.13 -20.60 -16.91
N GLY A 362 1.73 -19.77 -15.96
CA GLY A 362 2.24 -19.83 -14.58
C GLY A 362 3.64 -19.25 -14.29
N GLN A 363 4.34 -18.59 -15.23
CA GLN A 363 5.64 -17.95 -14.95
C GLN A 363 5.85 -16.67 -15.76
N VAL A 364 5.79 -15.50 -15.09
CA VAL A 364 6.53 -14.24 -15.36
C VAL A 364 6.41 -13.35 -14.10
N CYS A 365 7.52 -12.83 -13.55
CA CYS A 365 7.50 -11.81 -12.49
C CYS A 365 7.14 -10.44 -13.07
N SER A 366 6.10 -9.79 -12.55
CA SER A 366 5.84 -8.36 -12.80
C SER A 366 6.77 -7.49 -11.95
N LEU A 367 7.11 -6.29 -12.43
CA LEU A 367 7.91 -5.32 -11.67
C LEU A 367 7.26 -4.93 -10.33
N GLN A 368 5.92 -4.88 -10.25
CA GLN A 368 5.21 -4.65 -8.99
C GLN A 368 5.25 -5.85 -8.05
N SER A 369 5.26 -7.08 -8.56
CA SER A 369 5.52 -8.25 -7.72
C SER A 369 6.94 -8.23 -7.15
N LEU A 370 7.92 -7.68 -7.88
CA LEU A 370 9.31 -7.57 -7.43
C LEU A 370 9.52 -6.42 -6.42
N ASP A 371 8.85 -5.27 -6.58
CA ASP A 371 8.81 -4.19 -5.56
C ASP A 371 8.04 -4.62 -4.29
N ALA A 372 7.10 -5.55 -4.42
CA ALA A 372 6.43 -6.19 -3.28
C ALA A 372 7.18 -7.42 -2.71
N GLY A 373 8.44 -7.65 -3.12
CA GLY A 373 9.23 -8.79 -2.65
C GLY A 373 8.74 -10.15 -3.16
N LEU A 374 8.53 -10.33 -4.46
CA LEU A 374 8.35 -11.64 -5.10
C LEU A 374 9.37 -11.84 -6.22
N HIS A 375 10.41 -12.60 -5.91
CA HIS A 375 11.42 -13.08 -6.85
C HIS A 375 11.10 -14.52 -7.31
N CYS A 376 11.19 -14.78 -8.62
CA CYS A 376 11.04 -16.13 -9.20
C CYS A 376 12.41 -16.81 -9.33
N HIS A 377 12.64 -17.89 -8.59
CA HIS A 377 13.76 -18.79 -8.89
C HIS A 377 13.45 -20.29 -8.79
N TYR A 378 14.19 -21.04 -9.61
CA TYR A 378 13.94 -22.40 -10.09
C TYR A 378 14.92 -23.38 -9.44
N GLY A 379 14.46 -24.57 -9.02
CA GLY A 379 15.35 -25.63 -8.52
C GLY A 379 14.69 -26.98 -8.27
N ARG A 380 14.71 -27.85 -9.28
CA ARG A 380 14.62 -29.34 -9.28
C ARG A 380 13.97 -30.05 -8.07
N SER A 381 12.69 -30.40 -8.19
CA SER A 381 12.17 -31.78 -8.11
C SER A 381 10.64 -31.72 -8.11
N LEU A 382 10.00 -32.75 -8.65
CA LEU A 382 8.58 -32.84 -8.96
C LEU A 382 7.66 -32.69 -7.74
N THR A 383 6.45 -32.22 -8.04
CA THR A 383 5.19 -32.22 -7.26
C THR A 383 4.93 -31.08 -6.25
N SER A 384 4.01 -30.19 -6.68
CA SER A 384 3.38 -29.07 -5.96
C SER A 384 4.27 -27.84 -5.68
N LEU A 385 3.94 -26.68 -6.26
CA LEU A 385 4.68 -25.42 -6.02
C LEU A 385 3.70 -24.23 -5.99
N GLY A 386 3.56 -23.65 -4.80
CA GLY A 386 2.86 -22.41 -4.52
C GLY A 386 3.79 -21.19 -4.59
N CYS A 387 3.19 -20.01 -4.64
CA CYS A 387 3.82 -18.70 -4.58
C CYS A 387 4.53 -18.49 -3.22
N PHE A 388 5.84 -18.25 -3.18
CA PHE A 388 6.55 -17.98 -1.92
C PHE A 388 6.83 -16.47 -1.75
N MET A 389 6.40 -15.93 -0.61
CA MET A 389 6.57 -14.55 -0.16
C MET A 389 8.04 -14.28 0.20
N THR A 390 8.60 -13.10 -0.12
CA THR A 390 9.93 -12.71 0.42
C THR A 390 9.76 -12.20 1.85
N TYR A 391 10.55 -12.77 2.75
CA TYR A 391 10.55 -12.45 4.16
C TYR A 391 11.79 -11.64 4.53
N ALA A 392 11.58 -10.54 5.26
CA ALA A 392 12.64 -9.75 5.85
C ALA A 392 13.36 -10.53 6.96
N VAL A 393 12.60 -11.28 7.77
CA VAL A 393 13.12 -12.11 8.85
C VAL A 393 12.34 -13.42 8.87
N GLU A 394 13.06 -14.54 8.94
CA GLU A 394 12.46 -15.86 9.14
C GLU A 394 13.11 -16.55 10.33
N PHE A 395 12.26 -17.14 11.16
CA PHE A 395 12.63 -18.06 12.22
C PHE A 395 12.23 -19.46 11.77
N ASP A 396 13.18 -20.39 11.81
CA ASP A 396 12.95 -21.81 11.62
C ASP A 396 13.24 -22.55 12.92
N ASN A 397 12.16 -22.94 13.62
CA ASN A 397 12.18 -23.70 14.87
C ASN A 397 13.14 -23.12 15.93
N VAL A 398 13.16 -21.79 16.02
CA VAL A 398 14.10 -21.03 16.85
C VAL A 398 13.83 -21.28 18.33
N SER A 399 14.90 -21.59 19.07
CA SER A 399 14.83 -21.83 20.52
C SER A 399 15.95 -21.10 21.25
N ARG A 400 15.65 -20.63 22.46
CA ARG A 400 16.63 -20.06 23.40
C ARG A 400 16.35 -20.52 24.82
N LEU A 401 17.35 -21.16 25.43
CA LEU A 401 17.34 -21.60 26.82
C LEU A 401 18.28 -20.75 27.68
N TYR A 402 17.83 -20.43 28.90
CA TYR A 402 18.65 -19.86 29.97
C TYR A 402 18.60 -20.81 31.17
N GLY A 403 19.63 -21.67 31.29
CA GLY A 403 19.56 -22.80 32.23
C GLY A 403 18.36 -23.69 31.87
N ASP A 404 17.45 -23.90 32.82
CA ASP A 404 16.24 -24.71 32.63
C ASP A 404 15.07 -23.93 32.01
N VAL A 405 15.18 -22.61 31.85
CA VAL A 405 14.10 -21.75 31.34
C VAL A 405 14.14 -21.69 29.81
N ARG A 406 13.08 -22.18 29.15
CA ARG A 406 12.87 -22.03 27.70
C ARG A 406 12.22 -20.67 27.40
N ALA A 407 13.04 -19.64 27.21
CA ALA A 407 12.54 -18.30 26.92
C ALA A 407 11.93 -18.19 25.51
N VAL A 408 12.44 -18.98 24.56
CA VAL A 408 11.85 -19.18 23.23
C VAL A 408 11.89 -20.68 22.95
N ASP A 409 10.77 -21.26 22.55
CA ASP A 409 10.59 -22.71 22.43
C ASP A 409 9.99 -23.08 21.08
N GLY A 410 10.85 -23.37 20.10
CA GLY A 410 10.45 -23.84 18.77
C GLY A 410 9.62 -22.84 17.96
N VAL A 411 9.98 -21.56 18.00
CA VAL A 411 9.25 -20.51 17.28
C VAL A 411 9.60 -20.54 15.80
N SER A 412 8.57 -20.66 14.95
CA SER A 412 8.68 -20.50 13.50
C SER A 412 7.76 -19.38 13.02
N ILE A 413 8.36 -18.34 12.43
CA ILE A 413 7.63 -17.18 11.88
C ILE A 413 8.34 -16.63 10.66
N ALA A 414 7.56 -16.00 9.79
CA ALA A 414 8.05 -15.35 8.59
C ALA A 414 7.42 -13.95 8.48
N ILE A 415 8.28 -12.94 8.59
CA ILE A 415 7.94 -11.51 8.59
C ILE A 415 8.24 -10.96 7.20
N LYS A 416 7.26 -10.35 6.54
CA LYS A 416 7.39 -9.92 5.14
C LYS A 416 8.26 -8.67 5.03
N ASP A 417 8.86 -8.47 3.86
CA ASP A 417 9.51 -7.18 3.56
C ASP A 417 8.49 -6.03 3.58
N GLY A 418 8.92 -4.89 4.11
CA GLY A 418 8.08 -3.69 4.28
C GLY A 418 6.92 -3.83 5.28
N GLU A 419 6.83 -4.93 6.02
CA GLU A 419 5.74 -5.19 6.98
C GLU A 419 5.96 -4.42 8.29
N PHE A 420 4.89 -3.85 8.84
CA PHE A 420 4.85 -3.47 10.26
C PHE A 420 4.36 -4.68 11.07
N PHE A 421 5.29 -5.44 11.63
CA PHE A 421 5.03 -6.67 12.38
C PHE A 421 5.19 -6.45 13.88
N SER A 422 4.17 -6.81 14.66
CA SER A 422 4.26 -6.73 16.13
C SER A 422 4.35 -8.08 16.81
N MET A 423 5.18 -8.16 17.84
CA MET A 423 5.16 -9.25 18.82
C MET A 423 4.44 -8.75 20.06
N LEU A 424 3.34 -9.42 20.42
CA LEU A 424 2.44 -9.04 21.50
C LEU A 424 2.31 -10.19 22.51
N GLY A 425 2.23 -9.92 23.80
CA GLY A 425 2.08 -10.96 24.82
C GLY A 425 2.47 -10.53 26.24
N PRO A 426 2.19 -11.33 27.27
CA PRO A 426 2.51 -11.03 28.66
C PRO A 426 4.00 -10.81 28.91
N SER A 427 4.36 -10.21 30.05
CA SER A 427 5.76 -10.14 30.47
C SER A 427 6.35 -11.55 30.58
N GLY A 428 7.60 -11.71 30.13
CA GLY A 428 8.27 -13.02 30.12
C GLY A 428 7.86 -13.98 29.00
N SER A 429 6.98 -13.59 28.06
CA SER A 429 6.51 -14.49 26.99
C SER A 429 7.50 -14.78 25.86
N GLY A 430 8.72 -14.20 25.88
CA GLY A 430 9.78 -14.46 24.89
C GLY A 430 9.96 -13.40 23.79
N LYS A 431 9.15 -12.33 23.77
CA LYS A 431 9.18 -11.27 22.74
C LYS A 431 10.53 -10.55 22.61
N THR A 432 11.01 -9.98 23.71
CA THR A 432 12.30 -9.26 23.75
C THR A 432 13.46 -10.22 23.45
N THR A 433 13.37 -11.49 23.87
CA THR A 433 14.36 -12.52 23.51
C THR A 433 14.36 -12.76 22.00
N CYS A 434 13.20 -12.87 21.34
CA CYS A 434 13.12 -12.97 19.88
C CYS A 434 13.72 -11.75 19.19
N LEU A 435 13.39 -10.53 19.63
CA LEU A 435 13.96 -9.30 19.06
C LEU A 435 15.49 -9.26 19.22
N ARG A 436 16.03 -9.66 20.37
CA ARG A 436 17.48 -9.74 20.62
C ARG A 436 18.17 -10.83 19.79
N LEU A 437 17.49 -11.95 19.55
CA LEU A 437 17.97 -13.00 18.65
C LEU A 437 18.05 -12.50 17.21
N ILE A 438 17.13 -11.64 16.75
CA ILE A 438 17.21 -10.99 15.42
C ILE A 438 18.38 -9.99 15.37
N ALA A 439 18.52 -9.18 16.43
CA ALA A 439 19.60 -8.19 16.53
C ALA A 439 21.01 -8.82 16.69
N GLY A 440 21.08 -10.11 17.07
CA GLY A 440 22.34 -10.81 17.35
C GLY A 440 22.92 -10.53 18.73
N PHE A 441 22.16 -9.84 19.61
CA PHE A 441 22.54 -9.64 21.00
C PHE A 441 22.36 -10.89 21.86
N GLU A 442 21.69 -11.91 21.31
CA GLU A 442 21.52 -13.21 21.93
C GLU A 442 21.86 -14.32 20.93
N GLN A 443 22.35 -15.46 21.42
CA GLN A 443 22.72 -16.61 20.59
C GLN A 443 21.65 -17.71 20.64
N LEU A 444 21.42 -18.38 19.52
CA LEU A 444 20.45 -19.46 19.44
C LEU A 444 20.90 -20.66 20.30
N SER A 445 19.93 -21.33 20.93
CA SER A 445 20.14 -22.67 21.49
C SER A 445 19.74 -23.76 20.50
N GLY A 446 18.90 -23.44 19.52
CA GLY A 446 18.49 -24.32 18.42
C GLY A 446 17.70 -23.55 17.36
N GLY A 447 17.55 -24.17 16.19
CA GLY A 447 16.89 -23.56 15.03
C GLY A 447 17.79 -22.63 14.23
N ALA A 448 17.20 -21.89 13.29
CA ALA A 448 17.91 -20.98 12.40
C ALA A 448 17.16 -19.65 12.20
N ILE A 449 17.92 -18.59 11.98
CA ILE A 449 17.40 -17.27 11.60
C ILE A 449 17.99 -16.89 10.24
N SER A 450 17.13 -16.47 9.32
CA SER A 450 17.51 -15.80 8.08
C SER A 450 17.03 -14.34 8.11
N ILE A 451 17.80 -13.45 7.49
CA ILE A 451 17.44 -12.05 7.26
C ILE A 451 17.59 -11.80 5.76
N PHE A 452 16.50 -11.49 5.08
CA PHE A 452 16.42 -11.41 3.61
C PHE A 452 17.04 -12.62 2.90
N GLY A 453 16.67 -13.83 3.35
CA GLY A 453 17.17 -15.10 2.82
C GLY A 453 18.64 -15.41 3.14
N LYS A 454 19.37 -14.52 3.81
CA LYS A 454 20.76 -14.77 4.23
C LYS A 454 20.78 -15.37 5.64
N PRO A 455 21.50 -16.46 5.89
CA PRO A 455 21.69 -16.99 7.23
C PRO A 455 22.28 -15.92 8.16
N ALA A 456 21.61 -15.67 9.28
CA ALA A 456 22.00 -14.67 10.27
C ALA A 456 22.33 -15.25 11.64
N SER A 457 22.03 -16.54 11.89
CA SER A 457 22.22 -17.23 13.17
C SER A 457 23.58 -16.97 13.83
N ASN A 458 24.67 -17.04 13.05
CA ASN A 458 26.04 -16.92 13.55
C ASN A 458 26.63 -15.51 13.34
N LEU A 459 25.88 -14.58 12.73
CA LEU A 459 26.39 -13.25 12.46
C LEU A 459 26.39 -12.42 13.75
N PRO A 460 27.48 -11.68 14.04
CA PRO A 460 27.49 -10.73 15.14
C PRO A 460 26.57 -9.52 14.84
N PRO A 461 26.15 -8.75 15.86
CA PRO A 461 25.22 -7.62 15.67
C PRO A 461 25.62 -6.62 14.59
N TRP A 462 26.91 -6.29 14.46
CA TRP A 462 27.40 -5.26 13.53
C TRP A 462 27.43 -5.72 12.06
N GLU A 463 27.26 -7.01 11.77
CA GLU A 463 27.16 -7.57 10.42
C GLU A 463 25.72 -7.82 9.98
N ARG A 464 24.75 -7.62 10.88
CA ARG A 464 23.34 -7.79 10.56
C ARG A 464 22.78 -6.50 9.99
N ASP A 465 21.99 -6.64 8.93
CA ASP A 465 21.32 -5.52 8.25
C ASP A 465 20.06 -5.06 9.00
N VAL A 466 20.21 -4.83 10.30
CA VAL A 466 19.15 -4.47 11.24
C VAL A 466 19.64 -3.42 12.22
N ASN A 467 18.79 -2.46 12.58
CA ASN A 467 19.09 -1.50 13.64
C ASN A 467 18.06 -1.58 14.75
N THR A 468 18.49 -1.38 16.00
CA THR A 468 17.61 -1.49 17.17
C THR A 468 17.41 -0.16 17.88
N VAL A 469 16.16 0.15 18.22
CA VAL A 469 15.78 1.19 19.18
C VAL A 469 15.40 0.50 20.48
N PHE A 470 16.21 0.74 21.52
CA PHE A 470 16.00 0.17 22.85
C PHE A 470 14.94 0.96 23.65
N GLN A 471 14.36 0.28 24.64
CA GLN A 471 13.35 0.84 25.55
C GLN A 471 13.80 2.11 26.27
N ASP A 472 15.06 2.19 26.69
CA ASP A 472 15.66 3.37 27.35
C ASP A 472 16.17 4.44 26.38
N TYR A 473 15.93 4.24 25.07
CA TYR A 473 16.44 5.00 23.94
C TYR A 473 17.97 4.98 23.76
N ALA A 474 18.71 4.53 24.78
CA ALA A 474 20.18 4.44 24.83
C ALA A 474 20.91 5.67 24.26
N LEU A 475 20.41 6.90 24.46
CA LEU A 475 21.06 8.12 23.95
C LEU A 475 22.30 8.47 24.81
N PHE A 476 23.38 8.91 24.17
CA PHE A 476 24.60 9.33 24.85
C PHE A 476 24.39 10.70 25.51
N PRO A 477 24.36 10.80 26.86
CA PRO A 477 23.92 12.00 27.57
C PRO A 477 24.92 13.17 27.46
N HIS A 478 26.19 12.86 27.18
CA HIS A 478 27.26 13.84 27.07
C HIS A 478 27.41 14.42 25.66
N MET A 479 26.76 13.83 24.65
CA MET A 479 26.84 14.27 23.25
C MET A 479 25.67 15.20 22.89
N SER A 480 25.86 16.03 21.86
CA SER A 480 24.76 16.76 21.23
C SER A 480 23.78 15.80 20.54
N ILE A 481 22.57 16.24 20.21
CA ILE A 481 21.62 15.43 19.44
C ILE A 481 22.17 15.12 18.04
N LEU A 482 22.81 16.09 17.40
CA LEU A 482 23.46 15.89 16.10
C LEU A 482 24.55 14.81 16.17
N ASP A 483 25.40 14.84 17.20
CA ASP A 483 26.46 13.84 17.39
C ASP A 483 25.90 12.47 17.81
N ASN A 484 24.81 12.44 18.59
CA ASN A 484 24.09 11.21 18.91
C ASN A 484 23.63 10.48 17.65
N VAL A 485 22.98 11.21 16.73
CA VAL A 485 22.52 10.65 15.46
C VAL A 485 23.71 10.29 14.56
N ALA A 486 24.74 11.15 14.47
CA ALA A 486 25.91 10.89 13.64
C ALA A 486 26.86 9.79 14.16
N TYR A 487 26.64 9.25 15.37
CA TYR A 487 27.56 8.33 16.02
C TYR A 487 27.82 7.04 15.21
N GLY A 488 26.77 6.42 14.66
CA GLY A 488 26.93 5.21 13.85
C GLY A 488 27.81 5.43 12.61
N LEU A 489 27.65 6.59 11.96
CA LEU A 489 28.46 7.00 10.82
C LEU A 489 29.91 7.35 11.22
N MET A 490 30.11 7.90 12.43
CA MET A 490 31.44 8.12 13.00
C MET A 490 32.21 6.81 13.14
N VAL A 491 31.56 5.76 13.66
CA VAL A 491 32.18 4.43 13.82
C VAL A 491 32.50 3.80 12.45
N LYS A 492 31.66 4.03 11.44
CA LYS A 492 31.91 3.62 10.04
C LYS A 492 33.00 4.45 9.33
N GLY A 493 33.61 5.43 9.99
CA GLY A 493 34.68 6.25 9.42
C GLY A 493 34.21 7.36 8.45
N VAL A 494 32.92 7.69 8.44
CA VAL A 494 32.38 8.77 7.58
C VAL A 494 32.91 10.12 8.05
N ASN A 495 33.35 10.94 7.08
CA ASN A 495 33.86 12.29 7.32
C ASN A 495 32.88 13.15 8.16
N LYS A 496 33.42 13.97 9.07
CA LYS A 496 32.62 14.79 10.00
C LYS A 496 31.55 15.66 9.32
N LYS A 497 31.90 16.35 8.23
CA LYS A 497 30.95 17.21 7.50
C LYS A 497 29.82 16.38 6.89
N GLN A 498 30.16 15.26 6.26
CA GLN A 498 29.18 14.37 5.62
C GLN A 498 28.25 13.71 6.65
N ARG A 499 28.80 13.15 7.74
CA ARG A 499 27.96 12.51 8.76
C ARG A 499 27.04 13.49 9.49
N HIS A 500 27.46 14.74 9.67
CA HIS A 500 26.59 15.78 10.25
C HIS A 500 25.47 16.18 9.28
N ALA A 501 25.73 16.24 7.98
CA ALA A 501 24.67 16.47 6.99
C ALA A 501 23.64 15.33 6.98
N MET A 502 24.09 14.07 6.95
CA MET A 502 23.19 12.90 7.01
C MET A 502 22.41 12.83 8.33
N ALA A 503 23.06 13.16 9.45
CA ALA A 503 22.38 13.22 10.75
C ALA A 503 21.32 14.32 10.80
N GLN A 504 21.57 15.46 10.17
CA GLN A 504 20.58 16.54 10.05
C GLN A 504 19.38 16.09 9.22
N GLU A 505 19.60 15.44 8.08
CA GLU A 505 18.54 14.88 7.24
C GLU A 505 17.71 13.82 8.00
N ALA A 506 18.36 12.93 8.76
CA ALA A 506 17.68 11.96 9.59
C ALA A 506 16.83 12.61 10.70
N LEU A 507 17.30 13.73 11.27
CA LEU A 507 16.51 14.54 12.22
C LEU A 507 15.32 15.21 11.53
N GLU A 508 15.45 15.64 10.28
CA GLU A 508 14.35 16.20 9.49
C GLU A 508 13.27 15.17 9.18
N LYS A 509 13.65 13.92 8.85
CA LYS A 509 12.72 12.79 8.64
C LYS A 509 11.82 12.52 9.85
N VAL A 510 12.27 12.84 11.06
CA VAL A 510 11.48 12.70 12.30
C VAL A 510 10.94 14.04 12.84
N ALA A 511 10.97 15.10 12.02
CA ALA A 511 10.54 16.45 12.34
C ALA A 511 11.24 17.08 13.57
N LEU A 512 12.55 16.85 13.71
CA LEU A 512 13.41 17.32 14.81
C LEU A 512 14.66 18.09 14.35
N GLY A 513 14.68 18.66 13.15
CA GLY A 513 15.82 19.46 12.66
C GLY A 513 16.23 20.63 13.57
N PHE A 514 15.32 21.13 14.42
CA PHE A 514 15.56 22.27 15.33
C PHE A 514 16.27 21.93 16.65
N VAL A 515 16.45 20.64 16.99
CA VAL A 515 17.05 20.24 18.29
C VAL A 515 18.52 19.84 18.21
N GLN A 516 19.15 19.93 17.04
CA GLN A 516 20.51 19.44 16.77
C GLN A 516 21.57 19.79 17.83
N GLN A 517 21.56 21.01 18.37
CA GLN A 517 22.55 21.48 19.37
C GLN A 517 22.20 21.14 20.82
N ARG A 518 21.00 20.60 21.08
CA ARG A 518 20.56 20.24 22.44
C ARG A 518 21.27 18.98 22.92
N LYS A 519 21.14 18.67 24.20
CA LYS A 519 21.50 17.39 24.83
C LYS A 519 20.24 16.58 25.13
N PRO A 520 20.32 15.25 25.29
CA PRO A 520 19.15 14.41 25.58
C PRO A 520 18.34 14.84 26.81
N SER A 521 18.98 15.39 27.84
CA SER A 521 18.31 15.90 29.06
C SER A 521 17.43 17.14 28.82
N GLN A 522 17.58 17.81 27.68
CA GLN A 522 16.82 19.01 27.31
C GLN A 522 15.61 18.69 26.41
N LEU A 523 15.30 17.42 26.20
CA LEU A 523 14.23 16.95 25.32
C LEU A 523 13.08 16.31 26.11
N SER A 524 11.86 16.41 25.57
CA SER A 524 10.72 15.62 26.07
C SER A 524 10.88 14.12 25.77
N GLY A 525 10.07 13.26 26.39
CA GLY A 525 10.11 11.81 26.15
C GLY A 525 9.95 11.44 24.67
N GLY A 526 8.93 11.99 24.01
CA GLY A 526 8.68 11.74 22.59
C GLY A 526 9.76 12.33 21.67
N GLN A 527 10.38 13.45 22.07
CA GLN A 527 11.54 13.98 21.34
C GLN A 527 12.75 13.05 21.47
N ARG A 528 13.03 12.50 22.66
CA ARG A 528 14.11 11.51 22.84
C ARG A 528 13.86 10.25 22.01
N GLN A 529 12.64 9.76 21.96
CA GLN A 529 12.26 8.62 21.14
C GLN A 529 12.53 8.89 19.64
N ARG A 530 12.04 10.02 19.11
CA ARG A 530 12.26 10.42 17.72
C ARG A 530 13.75 10.56 17.39
N VAL A 531 14.56 11.09 18.31
CA VAL A 531 16.02 11.11 18.15
C VAL A 531 16.62 9.70 18.08
N ALA A 532 16.16 8.78 18.92
CA ALA A 532 16.63 7.39 18.89
C ALA A 532 16.26 6.69 17.57
N ILE A 533 15.06 6.97 17.03
CA ILE A 533 14.64 6.51 15.71
C ILE A 533 15.52 7.13 14.62
N ALA A 534 15.75 8.44 14.62
CA ALA A 534 16.65 9.10 13.67
C ALA A 534 18.05 8.50 13.70
N ARG A 535 18.59 8.23 14.89
CA ARG A 535 19.89 7.56 15.08
C ARG A 535 19.90 6.16 14.51
N ALA A 536 18.80 5.42 14.59
CA ALA A 536 18.70 4.11 13.96
C ALA A 536 18.58 4.22 12.43
N LEU A 537 17.84 5.20 11.92
CA LEU A 537 17.58 5.38 10.48
C LEU A 537 18.75 5.97 9.69
N VAL A 538 19.64 6.74 10.33
CA VAL A 538 20.79 7.38 9.67
C VAL A 538 21.74 6.40 8.96
N ASN A 539 21.70 5.13 9.35
CA ASN A 539 22.48 4.06 8.75
C ASN A 539 21.74 3.33 7.61
N GLU A 540 20.54 3.78 7.26
CA GLU A 540 19.67 3.23 6.21
C GLU A 540 19.42 1.71 6.36
N PRO A 541 18.92 1.24 7.52
CA PRO A 541 18.69 -0.19 7.74
C PRO A 541 17.50 -0.69 6.92
N ARG A 542 17.53 -1.95 6.51
CA ARG A 542 16.36 -2.61 5.89
C ARG A 542 15.31 -3.10 6.91
N VAL A 543 15.75 -3.40 8.13
CA VAL A 543 14.88 -3.78 9.26
C VAL A 543 15.14 -2.89 10.47
N LEU A 544 14.08 -2.30 11.00
CA LEU A 544 14.10 -1.54 12.24
C LEU A 544 13.43 -2.35 13.35
N LEU A 545 14.20 -2.66 14.40
CA LEU A 545 13.75 -3.37 15.60
C LEU A 545 13.40 -2.34 16.69
N LEU A 546 12.21 -2.45 17.25
CA LEU A 546 11.67 -1.50 18.23
C LEU A 546 11.26 -2.26 19.50
N ASP A 547 12.03 -2.11 20.58
CA ASP A 547 11.78 -2.79 21.86
C ASP A 547 11.03 -1.88 22.83
N GLU A 548 9.71 -2.06 22.97
CA GLU A 548 8.80 -1.24 23.78
C GLU A 548 9.02 0.28 23.68
N PRO A 549 9.17 0.86 22.47
CA PRO A 549 9.66 2.22 22.31
C PRO A 549 8.65 3.30 22.78
N LEU A 550 7.41 2.90 23.11
CA LEU A 550 6.33 3.79 23.53
C LEU A 550 5.98 3.67 25.03
N GLY A 551 6.56 2.70 25.74
CA GLY A 551 6.16 2.36 27.12
C GLY A 551 6.41 3.48 28.13
N ALA A 552 7.41 4.35 27.87
CA ALA A 552 7.77 5.46 28.76
C ALA A 552 6.99 6.77 28.49
N LEU A 553 6.02 6.77 27.58
CA LEU A 553 5.26 7.96 27.17
C LEU A 553 3.88 8.02 27.82
N ASP A 554 3.37 9.23 28.06
CA ASP A 554 1.97 9.46 28.44
C ASP A 554 1.01 9.09 27.30
N LEU A 555 -0.27 8.87 27.62
CA LEU A 555 -1.26 8.35 26.67
C LEU A 555 -1.40 9.23 25.41
N LYS A 556 -1.49 10.55 25.57
CA LYS A 556 -1.69 11.47 24.44
C LYS A 556 -0.48 11.47 23.50
N LEU A 557 0.71 11.52 24.08
CA LEU A 557 1.95 11.48 23.29
C LEU A 557 2.16 10.13 22.64
N ARG A 558 1.78 9.03 23.32
CA ARG A 558 1.82 7.68 22.78
C ARG A 558 0.96 7.55 21.52
N GLU A 559 -0.31 7.94 21.57
CA GLU A 559 -1.22 7.90 20.41
C GLU A 559 -0.70 8.71 19.23
N GLN A 560 -0.19 9.93 19.50
CA GLN A 560 0.45 10.74 18.47
C GLN A 560 1.65 10.00 17.85
N MET A 561 2.51 9.41 18.67
CA MET A 561 3.69 8.70 18.20
C MET A 561 3.36 7.42 17.42
N GLN A 562 2.26 6.73 17.73
CA GLN A 562 1.80 5.57 16.96
C GLN A 562 1.52 5.96 15.49
N LEU A 563 0.78 7.05 15.28
CA LEU A 563 0.46 7.55 13.94
C LEU A 563 1.72 7.96 13.17
N GLU A 564 2.65 8.61 13.86
CA GLU A 564 3.89 9.11 13.27
C GLU A 564 4.84 7.96 12.90
N LEU A 565 4.95 6.93 13.74
CA LEU A 565 5.71 5.71 13.43
C LEU A 565 5.15 4.99 12.20
N LYS A 566 3.82 4.86 12.10
CA LYS A 566 3.18 4.23 10.96
C LYS A 566 3.42 5.00 9.66
N LYS A 567 3.28 6.34 9.69
CA LYS A 567 3.59 7.19 8.53
C LYS A 567 5.06 7.10 8.13
N LEU A 568 5.96 7.12 9.10
CA LEU A 568 7.40 7.02 8.87
C LEU A 568 7.77 5.67 8.24
N GLN A 569 7.19 4.58 8.73
CA GLN A 569 7.38 3.26 8.14
C GLN A 569 6.89 3.23 6.68
N GLN A 570 5.68 3.73 6.42
CA GLN A 570 5.10 3.81 5.08
C GLN A 570 5.92 4.67 4.12
N SER A 571 6.46 5.80 4.59
CA SER A 571 7.27 6.70 3.75
C SER A 571 8.66 6.13 3.43
N LEU A 572 9.20 5.27 4.32
CA LEU A 572 10.54 4.69 4.16
C LEU A 572 10.51 3.32 3.46
N GLY A 573 9.38 2.60 3.51
CA GLY A 573 9.24 1.28 2.91
C GLY A 573 10.08 0.17 3.59
N ILE A 574 10.66 0.44 4.75
CA ILE A 574 11.48 -0.56 5.48
C ILE A 574 10.61 -1.41 6.42
N THR A 575 11.14 -2.57 6.82
CA THR A 575 10.44 -3.49 7.73
C THR A 575 10.52 -2.99 9.17
N PHE A 576 9.41 -2.94 9.89
CA PHE A 576 9.37 -2.60 11.31
C PHE A 576 8.98 -3.83 12.13
N ILE A 577 9.82 -4.22 13.09
CA ILE A 577 9.51 -5.28 14.05
C ILE A 577 9.37 -4.63 15.43
N PHE A 578 8.15 -4.64 15.94
CA PHE A 578 7.76 -3.91 17.13
C PHE A 578 7.39 -4.86 18.26
N VAL A 579 7.98 -4.69 19.44
CA VAL A 579 7.62 -5.45 20.64
C VAL A 579 6.81 -4.55 21.57
N THR A 580 5.66 -5.05 22.01
CA THR A 580 4.83 -4.38 23.02
C THR A 580 4.08 -5.38 23.89
N HIS A 581 3.65 -4.91 25.06
CA HIS A 581 2.65 -5.57 25.89
C HIS A 581 1.27 -4.87 25.78
N ASP A 582 1.20 -3.71 25.12
CA ASP A 582 -0.03 -2.96 24.91
C ASP A 582 -0.73 -3.44 23.63
N GLN A 583 -1.97 -3.87 23.79
CA GLN A 583 -2.75 -4.44 22.69
C GLN A 583 -3.24 -3.36 21.73
N GLY A 584 -3.55 -2.15 22.24
CA GLY A 584 -3.99 -1.03 21.43
C GLY A 584 -2.90 -0.61 20.45
N GLU A 585 -1.65 -0.56 20.91
CA GLU A 585 -0.47 -0.33 20.07
C GLU A 585 -0.34 -1.39 18.97
N ALA A 586 -0.37 -2.68 19.33
CA ALA A 586 -0.20 -3.76 18.37
C ALA A 586 -1.33 -3.78 17.33
N LEU A 587 -2.58 -3.55 17.75
CA LEU A 587 -3.74 -3.64 16.87
C LEU A 587 -3.91 -2.41 15.95
N SER A 588 -3.45 -1.22 16.37
CA SER A 588 -3.61 0.02 15.60
C SER A 588 -2.52 0.21 14.53
N MET A 589 -1.29 -0.21 14.83
CA MET A 589 -0.13 0.07 13.98
C MET A 589 0.15 -1.04 12.97
N SER A 590 0.01 -2.31 13.38
CA SER A 590 0.58 -3.45 12.66
C SER A 590 -0.24 -3.93 11.47
N ASP A 591 0.44 -4.51 10.49
CA ASP A 591 -0.18 -5.31 9.42
C ASP A 591 -0.49 -6.72 9.93
N ARG A 592 0.43 -7.30 10.70
CA ARG A 592 0.29 -8.61 11.37
C ARG A 592 0.87 -8.57 12.78
N VAL A 593 0.27 -9.36 13.66
CA VAL A 593 0.71 -9.48 15.05
C VAL A 593 0.89 -10.96 15.38
N ALA A 594 2.01 -11.30 16.02
CA ALA A 594 2.23 -12.58 16.66
C ALA A 594 1.93 -12.47 18.15
N VAL A 595 1.00 -13.29 18.64
CA VAL A 595 0.66 -13.40 20.06
C VAL A 595 1.52 -14.48 20.70
N PHE A 596 2.33 -14.08 21.69
CA PHE A 596 3.28 -14.93 22.41
C PHE A 596 2.75 -15.32 23.79
N ASN A 597 2.95 -16.59 24.14
CA ASN A 597 2.66 -17.15 25.45
C ASN A 597 3.71 -18.20 25.81
N ASN A 598 4.27 -18.13 27.02
CA ASN A 598 5.24 -19.12 27.53
C ASN A 598 6.36 -19.52 26.54
N GLY A 599 6.94 -18.54 25.82
CA GLY A 599 8.04 -18.78 24.87
C GLY A 599 7.60 -19.31 23.49
N ARG A 600 6.30 -19.48 23.26
CA ARG A 600 5.69 -19.96 22.02
C ARG A 600 4.77 -18.92 21.40
N ILE A 601 4.39 -19.15 20.15
CA ILE A 601 3.40 -18.34 19.44
C ILE A 601 2.08 -19.08 19.41
N GLU A 602 1.04 -18.42 19.89
CA GLU A 602 -0.34 -18.93 19.93
C GLU A 602 -1.06 -18.66 18.60
N GLN A 603 -0.83 -17.49 18.02
CA GLN A 603 -1.48 -17.09 16.77
C GLN A 603 -0.68 -15.97 16.08
N VAL A 604 -0.62 -16.02 14.75
CA VAL A 604 -0.11 -14.93 13.91
C VAL A 604 -1.16 -14.59 12.86
N ASP A 605 -1.76 -13.42 12.95
CA ASP A 605 -2.84 -13.02 12.04
C ASP A 605 -2.92 -11.48 11.94
N SER A 606 -3.83 -10.97 11.10
CA SER A 606 -4.13 -9.54 11.05
C SER A 606 -4.72 -9.06 12.38
N PRO A 607 -4.58 -7.76 12.76
CA PRO A 607 -5.23 -7.22 13.96
C PRO A 607 -6.72 -7.54 14.05
N ARG A 608 -7.42 -7.43 12.91
CA ARG A 608 -8.86 -7.70 12.85
C ARG A 608 -9.16 -9.18 13.11
N ASP A 609 -8.40 -10.09 12.52
CA ASP A 609 -8.65 -11.53 12.69
C ASP A 609 -8.24 -12.01 14.08
N LEU A 610 -7.19 -11.48 14.70
CA LEU A 610 -6.86 -11.77 16.10
C LEU A 610 -7.99 -11.35 17.05
N TYR A 611 -8.62 -10.21 16.78
CA TYR A 611 -9.73 -9.73 17.58
C TYR A 611 -11.02 -10.50 17.28
N MET A 612 -11.41 -10.62 16.01
CA MET A 612 -12.71 -11.18 15.61
C MET A 612 -12.73 -12.71 15.55
N ARG A 613 -11.57 -13.35 15.39
CA ARG A 613 -11.40 -14.80 15.19
C ARG A 613 -10.21 -15.34 15.99
N PRO A 614 -10.20 -15.18 17.32
CA PRO A 614 -9.17 -15.80 18.15
C PRO A 614 -9.23 -17.32 18.03
N ARG A 615 -8.07 -17.99 17.93
CA ARG A 615 -8.00 -19.45 17.78
C ARG A 615 -7.98 -20.19 19.12
N THR A 616 -7.29 -19.66 20.11
CA THR A 616 -7.14 -20.32 21.42
C THR A 616 -7.84 -19.52 22.53
N PRO A 617 -8.25 -20.17 23.64
CA PRO A 617 -8.80 -19.47 24.82
C PRO A 617 -7.86 -18.39 25.36
N PHE A 618 -6.55 -18.62 25.27
CA PHE A 618 -5.55 -17.63 25.64
C PHE A 618 -5.66 -16.38 24.76
N VAL A 619 -5.63 -16.52 23.43
CA VAL A 619 -5.75 -15.35 22.53
C VAL A 619 -7.09 -14.64 22.71
N ALA A 620 -8.19 -15.38 22.89
CA ALA A 620 -9.51 -14.81 23.13
C ALA A 620 -9.58 -13.98 24.42
N GLY A 621 -8.95 -14.46 25.50
CA GLY A 621 -8.89 -13.78 26.79
C GLY A 621 -7.81 -12.70 26.87
N PHE A 622 -6.76 -12.80 26.05
CA PHE A 622 -5.63 -11.88 26.05
C PHE A 622 -5.86 -10.69 25.12
N VAL A 623 -6.34 -10.90 23.88
CA VAL A 623 -6.56 -9.83 22.90
C VAL A 623 -8.00 -9.31 23.00
N GLY A 624 -8.16 -8.11 23.54
CA GLY A 624 -9.46 -7.53 23.87
C GLY A 624 -10.10 -8.18 25.09
N THR A 625 -11.40 -7.93 25.27
CA THR A 625 -12.21 -8.64 26.28
C THR A 625 -13.09 -9.67 25.57
N SER A 626 -13.18 -10.89 26.09
CA SER A 626 -14.07 -11.94 25.60
C SER A 626 -14.74 -12.67 26.75
N ASN A 627 -15.94 -13.19 26.50
CA ASN A 627 -16.48 -14.29 27.28
C ASN A 627 -16.02 -15.59 26.65
N VAL A 628 -15.37 -16.46 27.43
CA VAL A 628 -14.97 -17.79 27.00
C VAL A 628 -15.96 -18.79 27.59
N PHE A 629 -16.66 -19.51 26.73
CA PHE A 629 -17.63 -20.53 27.06
C PHE A 629 -16.90 -21.87 26.97
N ASP A 630 -16.73 -22.55 28.10
CA ASP A 630 -16.27 -23.94 28.11
C ASP A 630 -17.35 -24.88 27.53
N GLY A 631 -17.00 -26.16 27.34
CA GLY A 631 -17.91 -27.14 26.75
C GLY A 631 -19.25 -27.29 27.49
N LEU A 632 -19.23 -27.22 28.83
CA LEU A 632 -20.44 -27.36 29.66
C LEU A 632 -21.32 -26.11 29.54
N MET A 633 -20.70 -24.93 29.58
CA MET A 633 -21.40 -23.65 29.44
C MET A 633 -21.98 -23.48 28.03
N ALA A 634 -21.24 -23.85 26.99
CA ALA A 634 -21.69 -23.81 25.60
C ALA A 634 -22.86 -24.78 25.34
N GLU A 635 -22.82 -25.98 25.92
CA GLU A 635 -23.91 -26.95 25.81
C GLU A 635 -25.16 -26.45 26.53
N LYS A 636 -25.00 -25.97 27.77
CA LYS A 636 -26.10 -25.50 28.61
C LYS A 636 -26.78 -24.24 28.07
N LEU A 637 -26.01 -23.26 27.60
CA LEU A 637 -26.54 -21.95 27.19
C LEU A 637 -26.86 -21.87 25.69
N CYS A 638 -26.14 -22.62 24.86
CA CYS A 638 -26.21 -22.49 23.40
C CYS A 638 -26.60 -23.80 22.70
N GLY A 639 -26.61 -24.94 23.39
CA GLY A 639 -26.74 -26.27 22.78
C GLY A 639 -25.57 -26.59 21.83
N MET A 640 -24.37 -26.08 22.13
CA MET A 640 -23.18 -26.23 21.29
C MET A 640 -22.13 -27.07 22.00
N THR A 641 -21.49 -27.98 21.27
CA THR A 641 -20.37 -28.77 21.79
C THR A 641 -19.05 -28.10 21.47
N GLY A 642 -18.17 -27.95 22.47
CA GLY A 642 -16.84 -27.37 22.33
C GLY A 642 -16.69 -26.03 23.05
N SER A 643 -15.51 -25.41 22.94
CA SER A 643 -15.21 -24.12 23.55
C SER A 643 -15.44 -22.98 22.56
N PHE A 644 -15.98 -21.86 23.02
CA PHE A 644 -16.32 -20.71 22.17
C PHE A 644 -15.95 -19.38 22.82
N ALA A 645 -15.55 -18.41 22.01
CA ALA A 645 -15.46 -17.01 22.40
C ALA A 645 -16.69 -16.23 21.93
N LEU A 646 -17.20 -15.35 22.79
CA LEU A 646 -18.24 -14.38 22.47
C LEU A 646 -17.81 -13.00 22.96
N ARG A 647 -17.70 -12.05 22.03
CA ARG A 647 -17.29 -10.69 22.36
C ARG A 647 -18.42 -9.95 23.10
N PRO A 648 -18.11 -9.21 24.19
CA PRO A 648 -19.12 -8.49 24.98
C PRO A 648 -20.00 -7.53 24.17
N GLU A 649 -19.45 -6.92 23.13
CA GLU A 649 -20.15 -5.99 22.23
C GLU A 649 -21.12 -6.66 21.24
N HIS A 650 -21.10 -7.98 21.15
CA HIS A 650 -22.08 -8.75 20.37
C HIS A 650 -23.28 -9.21 21.20
N ILE A 651 -23.30 -8.90 22.50
CA ILE A 651 -24.38 -9.25 23.42
C ILE A 651 -25.29 -8.05 23.60
N ARG A 652 -26.59 -8.24 23.43
CA ARG A 652 -27.62 -7.22 23.60
C ARG A 652 -28.29 -7.38 24.95
N LEU A 653 -28.64 -6.26 25.60
CA LEU A 653 -29.42 -6.24 26.84
C LEU A 653 -30.88 -5.91 26.52
N ASN A 654 -31.81 -6.62 27.18
CA ASN A 654 -33.26 -6.45 27.11
C ASN A 654 -33.84 -6.42 25.69
N THR A 655 -33.14 -7.03 24.74
CA THR A 655 -33.54 -7.13 23.33
C THR A 655 -33.60 -8.61 22.97
N PRO A 656 -34.72 -9.15 22.47
CA PRO A 656 -34.79 -10.56 22.09
C PRO A 656 -33.82 -10.93 20.97
N GLY A 657 -33.33 -12.17 20.99
CA GLY A 657 -32.37 -12.71 20.01
C GLY A 657 -32.49 -14.22 19.88
N GLU A 658 -31.60 -14.85 19.09
CA GLU A 658 -31.61 -16.30 18.85
C GLU A 658 -31.30 -17.08 20.13
N LEU A 659 -30.16 -16.77 20.76
CA LEU A 659 -29.74 -17.32 22.04
C LEU A 659 -30.05 -16.30 23.13
N GLN A 660 -30.61 -16.77 24.25
CA GLN A 660 -31.07 -15.91 25.33
C GLN A 660 -30.72 -16.50 26.69
N ALA A 661 -30.35 -15.64 27.63
CA ALA A 661 -30.20 -16.00 29.03
C ALA A 661 -30.65 -14.86 29.93
N ASN A 662 -31.09 -15.18 31.14
CA ASN A 662 -31.43 -14.19 32.16
C ASN A 662 -30.32 -14.13 33.20
N GLY A 663 -30.04 -12.93 33.69
CA GLY A 663 -29.03 -12.71 34.72
C GLY A 663 -29.23 -11.42 35.50
N THR A 664 -28.48 -11.31 36.59
CA THR A 664 -28.47 -10.14 37.46
C THR A 664 -27.20 -9.33 37.21
N ILE A 665 -27.33 -8.02 37.03
CA ILE A 665 -26.17 -7.12 36.94
C ILE A 665 -25.46 -7.10 38.28
N GLN A 666 -24.17 -7.44 38.30
CA GLN A 666 -23.31 -7.39 39.49
C GLN A 666 -22.51 -6.09 39.55
N ALA A 667 -22.04 -5.61 38.40
CA ALA A 667 -21.25 -4.39 38.32
C ALA A 667 -21.51 -3.63 37.00
N VAL A 668 -21.36 -2.32 37.07
CA VAL A 668 -21.45 -1.40 35.93
C VAL A 668 -20.17 -0.56 35.90
N GLN A 669 -19.50 -0.55 34.76
CA GLN A 669 -18.22 0.15 34.56
C GLN A 669 -18.33 1.07 33.34
N TYR A 670 -18.30 2.38 33.58
CA TYR A 670 -18.30 3.38 32.52
C TYR A 670 -16.88 3.54 31.95
N GLN A 671 -16.70 3.32 30.65
CA GLN A 671 -15.40 3.36 29.95
C GLN A 671 -15.35 4.47 28.88
N GLY A 672 -16.15 5.53 29.03
CA GLY A 672 -16.22 6.62 28.06
C GLY A 672 -17.13 6.28 26.87
N ALA A 673 -16.56 5.73 25.79
CA ALA A 673 -17.31 5.41 24.56
C ALA A 673 -18.25 4.20 24.71
N ALA A 674 -18.06 3.39 25.74
CA ALA A 674 -18.89 2.23 26.06
C ALA A 674 -19.10 2.08 27.57
N THR A 675 -20.17 1.39 27.94
CA THR A 675 -20.44 0.95 29.31
C THR A 675 -20.37 -0.58 29.35
N ARG A 676 -19.59 -1.10 30.28
CA ARG A 676 -19.42 -2.54 30.49
C ARG A 676 -20.22 -3.01 31.69
N PHE A 677 -20.94 -4.10 31.52
CA PHE A 677 -21.76 -4.74 32.53
C PHE A 677 -21.18 -6.11 32.85
N GLU A 678 -20.98 -6.42 34.13
CA GLU A 678 -20.72 -7.79 34.60
C GLU A 678 -22.04 -8.37 35.12
N LEU A 679 -22.47 -9.47 34.53
CA LEU A 679 -23.69 -10.17 34.88
C LEU A 679 -23.36 -11.52 35.53
N LYS A 680 -24.19 -11.91 36.49
CA LYS A 680 -24.29 -13.29 36.95
C LYS A 680 -25.57 -13.90 36.37
N LEU A 681 -25.42 -14.87 35.48
CA LEU A 681 -26.54 -15.60 34.90
C LEU A 681 -27.24 -16.45 35.97
N ASN A 682 -28.49 -16.81 35.73
CA ASN A 682 -29.28 -17.64 36.66
C ASN A 682 -28.64 -19.01 36.93
N GLY A 683 -27.83 -19.51 36.00
CA GLY A 683 -27.05 -20.74 36.16
C GLY A 683 -25.79 -20.60 37.01
N GLY A 684 -25.45 -19.38 37.45
CA GLY A 684 -24.28 -19.06 38.27
C GLY A 684 -23.07 -18.55 37.48
N GLU A 685 -23.08 -18.66 36.15
CA GLU A 685 -22.00 -18.25 35.26
C GLU A 685 -21.87 -16.73 35.19
N LYS A 686 -20.65 -16.24 34.94
CA LYS A 686 -20.38 -14.82 34.74
C LYS A 686 -20.39 -14.48 33.26
N LEU A 687 -20.97 -13.33 32.91
CA LEU A 687 -21.01 -12.83 31.53
C LEU A 687 -20.73 -11.33 31.49
N LEU A 688 -19.81 -10.92 30.62
CA LEU A 688 -19.47 -9.52 30.36
C LEU A 688 -20.21 -9.04 29.12
N VAL A 689 -20.85 -7.89 29.21
CA VAL A 689 -21.54 -7.23 28.09
C VAL A 689 -21.00 -5.82 27.93
N SER A 690 -20.81 -5.36 26.71
CA SER A 690 -20.32 -4.01 26.42
C SER A 690 -21.29 -3.30 25.47
N GLN A 691 -21.86 -2.19 25.90
CA GLN A 691 -22.74 -1.38 25.05
C GLN A 691 -22.10 -0.04 24.73
N ALA A 692 -22.19 0.39 23.48
CA ALA A 692 -21.75 1.71 23.07
C ALA A 692 -22.64 2.79 23.72
N ASN A 693 -22.03 3.88 24.17
CA ASN A 693 -22.76 5.03 24.72
C ASN A 693 -23.17 5.94 23.54
N MET A 694 -24.33 5.67 22.94
CA MET A 694 -24.89 6.47 21.84
C MET A 694 -25.86 7.56 22.36
N THR A 695 -25.89 8.72 21.72
CA THR A 695 -26.86 9.79 22.03
C THR A 695 -28.19 9.54 21.31
N GLY A 696 -29.28 9.31 22.04
CA GLY A 696 -30.65 9.31 21.49
C GLY A 696 -31.47 8.03 21.69
N GLU A 697 -30.84 6.91 22.03
CA GLU A 697 -31.52 5.74 22.59
C GLU A 697 -31.59 5.90 24.12
N GLU A 698 -32.59 5.30 24.79
CA GLU A 698 -32.67 5.29 26.26
C GLU A 698 -31.30 4.95 26.83
N LEU A 699 -30.67 5.92 27.49
CA LEU A 699 -29.31 5.79 27.98
C LEU A 699 -29.14 4.46 28.75
N PRO A 700 -28.01 3.75 28.60
CA PRO A 700 -27.63 2.65 29.49
C PRO A 700 -27.55 3.09 30.98
N ALA A 701 -27.63 4.39 31.24
CA ALA A 701 -27.57 5.04 32.55
C ALA A 701 -28.71 4.69 33.53
N THR A 702 -29.70 3.89 33.14
CA THR A 702 -30.76 3.41 34.04
C THR A 702 -30.49 2.02 34.64
N LEU A 703 -29.54 1.25 34.08
CA LEU A 703 -29.24 -0.10 34.56
C LEU A 703 -28.29 -0.05 35.77
N THR A 704 -28.73 -0.62 36.88
CA THR A 704 -27.99 -0.59 38.16
C THR A 704 -27.64 -2.00 38.66
N PRO A 705 -26.57 -2.15 39.46
CA PRO A 705 -26.29 -3.41 40.15
C PRO A 705 -27.51 -3.93 40.93
N GLY A 706 -27.80 -5.22 40.82
CA GLY A 706 -28.95 -5.89 41.41
C GLY A 706 -30.17 -6.03 40.48
N GLN A 707 -30.19 -5.32 39.35
CA GLN A 707 -31.27 -5.42 38.37
C GLN A 707 -31.21 -6.73 37.57
N GLN A 708 -32.38 -7.34 37.35
CA GLN A 708 -32.56 -8.47 36.43
C GLN A 708 -32.64 -7.96 34.99
N VAL A 709 -31.90 -8.59 34.09
CA VAL A 709 -31.89 -8.28 32.67
C VAL A 709 -31.86 -9.57 31.85
N MET A 710 -32.39 -9.48 30.64
CA MET A 710 -32.23 -10.53 29.63
C MET A 710 -31.07 -10.15 28.72
N VAL A 711 -30.20 -11.11 28.44
CA VAL A 711 -29.14 -11.00 27.44
C VAL A 711 -29.46 -11.86 26.23
N SER A 712 -29.13 -11.37 25.05
CA SER A 712 -29.25 -12.16 23.83
C SER A 712 -28.09 -11.93 22.87
N TRP A 713 -27.82 -12.95 22.05
CA TRP A 713 -26.84 -12.91 20.98
C TRP A 713 -27.24 -13.89 19.86
N SER A 714 -26.48 -13.84 18.76
CA SER A 714 -26.66 -14.72 17.61
C SER A 714 -25.60 -15.82 17.61
N ARG A 715 -25.89 -16.98 17.03
CA ARG A 715 -24.94 -18.09 17.01
C ARG A 715 -23.74 -17.82 16.08
N ASP A 716 -23.92 -17.00 15.05
CA ASP A 716 -22.90 -16.64 14.05
C ASP A 716 -21.74 -15.79 14.60
N VAL A 717 -21.96 -15.09 15.72
CA VAL A 717 -20.95 -14.30 16.42
C VAL A 717 -20.18 -15.10 17.48
N MET A 718 -20.52 -16.39 17.68
CA MET A 718 -19.76 -17.29 18.53
C MET A 718 -18.59 -17.90 17.74
N VAL A 719 -17.38 -17.64 18.21
CA VAL A 719 -16.15 -18.09 17.54
C VAL A 719 -15.67 -19.38 18.19
N PRO A 720 -15.55 -20.50 17.45
CA PRO A 720 -15.03 -21.74 18.02
C PRO A 720 -13.55 -21.59 18.41
N LEU A 721 -13.20 -22.15 19.56
CA LEU A 721 -11.84 -22.17 20.10
C LEU A 721 -11.26 -23.58 20.06
N VAL A 722 -9.97 -23.66 19.79
CA VAL A 722 -9.19 -24.89 19.85
C VAL A 722 -8.38 -24.87 21.14
N GLU A 723 -8.58 -25.89 21.99
CA GLU A 723 -7.66 -26.17 23.08
C GLU A 723 -6.48 -26.97 22.52
N GLU A 724 -5.29 -26.37 22.48
CA GLU A 724 -4.07 -27.12 22.26
C GLU A 724 -3.73 -27.90 23.53
N ARG A 725 -3.45 -29.20 23.37
CA ARG A 725 -3.01 -30.10 24.45
C ARG A 725 -1.52 -29.98 24.73
#